data_AF-A0A1X7ILQ9-F1
#
_entry.id   AF-A0A1X7ILQ9-F1
#
_cell.length_a   1.000
_cell.length_b   1.000
_cell.length_c   1.000
_cell.angle_alpha   90.00
_cell.angle_beta   90.00
_cell.angle_gamma   90.00
#
_symmetry.space_group_name_H-M   'P 1'
#
loop_
_entity.id
_entity.type
_entity.pdbx_description
1 polymer ?
#
loop_
_entity_poly.entity_id
_entity_poly.type
_entity_poly.pdbx_seq_one_letter_code
_entity_poly.pdbx_strand_id
1 'polypeptide(L)'
;MSDVSSISSPPGSSPASEIRNLPLSAEESWETLGLSQSRGPATPPEAPLEMPEQDFRARPPQGPDSGWPSPGTILARLVAFGGAAVIAWIGWRQMVLSFGANMTWLQSVLLVLFALTFTWVGFSFTSMISGLFARPLRTPEGPNDAKIAVIMPVYHEDAAATAGLLAALARDLYRVGLGERAEIFVLSDSREPDSVLEEMAAISRLRDISPVPVWYRRRRSNKGRKAGNVGEFVSRWGGRYDQMVVLDADSIVGAETIRALSARMNADPAIGLIQTMPMLVGGQTIFARLTQFAGRIYGPAIARGVAAWSGNSGNFWGHNAMIRVSAFAQCCGLPELPGKPPFGGTILSHDFVEAALLRRAGWKVRLDHDLRQSFEGCPPTLLDMAVRERRWAQGNLQHARLIFSRGFAWISRVHFVIGILGFLMSPIWLAMILVGLALSANVLLSRPDYFPQTYQLFPTWPTFDPVRMLWLFIAAMSFLLVPKFIAILRAWLRPLARNSGGNVRLLASAIFEIVLSALIAPVQMLIQTRQILEILRGRDSGWEAQVRAGQMPPWGVVLRRHAIHVITGTATLVVLAFLAPWQLIWLSPILAGLILSPMTSRWSASPVFGRWARRQGLLVTPEEREAPEMLTAAHALEFRISGTLPREGGLTLLGRNPALRSRIMALLPENPDSPVKDRLNAIAAEAKIAHATSQAEALNFLSPAEQLALLESRALIETFAKLPQ
;
A
#
# COMPACT_ATOMS: atom_id res chain seq x y z
N MET A 1 43.75 12.25 45.14
CA MET A 1 43.26 13.18 44.11
C MET A 1 43.08 12.36 42.83
N SER A 2 42.19 11.37 42.69
CA SER A 2 40.77 11.27 43.03
C SER A 2 39.96 12.50 42.60
N ASP A 3 39.40 12.44 41.41
CA ASP A 3 38.00 12.82 41.16
C ASP A 3 37.53 12.25 39.82
N VAL A 4 36.79 11.14 39.92
CA VAL A 4 35.93 10.60 38.87
C VAL A 4 34.58 11.27 39.07
N SER A 5 34.18 12.12 38.14
CA SER A 5 32.84 12.72 38.13
C SER A 5 31.80 11.67 37.74
N SER A 6 31.22 11.03 38.76
CA SER A 6 29.97 10.29 38.65
C SER A 6 28.86 11.23 38.18
N ILE A 7 28.28 10.96 37.02
CA ILE A 7 27.01 11.56 36.59
C ILE A 7 25.93 11.03 37.54
N SER A 8 25.55 11.84 38.52
CA SER A 8 24.42 11.55 39.40
C SER A 8 23.12 11.80 38.65
N SER A 9 22.36 10.73 38.40
CA SER A 9 20.95 10.83 37.98
C SER A 9 20.14 11.62 39.03
N PRO A 10 19.16 12.44 38.62
CA PRO A 10 18.30 13.15 39.57
C PRO A 10 17.51 12.15 40.44
N PRO A 11 17.35 12.40 41.75
CA PRO A 11 16.68 11.48 42.65
C PRO A 11 15.17 11.48 42.35
N GLY A 12 14.69 10.42 41.68
CA GLY A 12 13.25 10.22 41.45
C GLY A 12 12.85 9.47 40.18
N SER A 13 13.76 9.15 39.25
CA SER A 13 13.43 8.32 38.08
C SER A 13 13.41 6.83 38.45
N SER A 14 12.23 6.20 38.44
CA SER A 14 12.16 4.72 38.47
C SER A 14 12.95 4.12 37.29
N PRO A 15 13.52 2.91 37.39
CA PRO A 15 14.23 2.25 36.27
C PRO A 15 13.39 2.18 34.98
N ALA A 16 12.07 2.07 35.12
CA ALA A 16 11.12 2.10 34.00
C ALA A 16 11.05 3.47 33.29
N SER A 17 11.28 4.57 34.00
CA SER A 17 11.31 5.92 33.43
C SER A 17 12.62 6.23 32.70
N GLU A 18 13.72 5.60 33.09
CA GLU A 18 15.00 5.73 32.39
C GLU A 18 14.96 5.02 31.03
N ILE A 19 14.43 3.79 30.98
CA ILE A 19 14.24 3.03 29.73
C ILE A 19 13.36 3.78 28.74
N ARG A 20 12.27 4.40 29.21
CA ARG A 20 11.33 5.17 28.37
C ARG A 20 11.95 6.34 27.61
N ASN A 21 13.05 6.89 28.12
CA ASN A 21 13.71 8.04 27.51
C ASN A 21 14.96 7.65 26.71
N LEU A 22 15.31 6.36 26.63
CA LEU A 22 16.45 5.90 25.86
C LEU A 22 16.23 6.14 24.36
N PRO A 23 17.17 6.81 23.66
CA PRO A 23 17.11 6.94 22.22
C PRO A 23 17.20 5.56 21.55
N LEU A 24 16.34 5.31 20.56
CA LEU A 24 16.30 4.01 19.86
C LEU A 24 17.61 3.68 19.13
N SER A 25 18.38 4.69 18.74
CA SER A 25 19.65 4.54 18.03
C SER A 25 20.87 4.28 18.93
N ALA A 26 20.79 4.58 20.24
CA ALA A 26 21.94 4.64 21.16
C ALA A 26 22.41 3.25 21.63
N GLU A 27 23.31 2.61 20.87
CA GLU A 27 23.71 1.20 21.08
C GLU A 27 24.26 0.91 22.47
N GLU A 28 25.23 1.70 22.93
CA GLU A 28 25.89 1.49 24.23
C GLU A 28 24.87 1.49 25.38
N SER A 29 23.87 2.38 25.30
CA SER A 29 22.79 2.43 26.29
C SER A 29 21.88 1.20 26.24
N TRP A 30 21.68 0.59 25.07
CA TRP A 30 20.90 -0.64 24.95
C TRP A 30 21.70 -1.88 25.34
N GLU A 31 23.01 -1.90 25.09
CA GLU A 31 23.90 -3.00 25.47
C GLU A 31 24.13 -3.06 26.98
N THR A 32 24.26 -1.90 27.64
CA THR A 32 24.43 -1.80 29.10
C THR A 32 23.23 -2.32 29.89
N LEU A 33 22.05 -2.44 29.28
CA LEU A 33 20.88 -3.05 29.93
C LEU A 33 21.05 -4.55 30.20
N GLY A 34 22.07 -5.21 29.62
CA GLY A 34 22.38 -6.61 29.90
C GLY A 34 21.25 -7.58 29.56
N LEU A 35 20.38 -7.22 28.61
CA LEU A 35 19.19 -8.00 28.25
C LEU A 35 19.61 -9.37 27.69
N SER A 36 18.92 -10.43 28.14
CA SER A 36 19.21 -11.79 27.68
C SER A 36 18.92 -11.92 26.18
N GLN A 37 19.96 -12.23 25.40
CA GLN A 37 19.82 -12.45 23.96
C GLN A 37 19.11 -13.78 23.67
N SER A 38 18.19 -13.79 22.71
CA SER A 38 17.50 -15.01 22.27
C SER A 38 18.45 -15.95 21.52
N ARG A 39 19.13 -16.83 22.25
CA ARG A 39 19.99 -17.90 21.71
C ARG A 39 19.24 -19.19 21.34
N GLY A 40 17.92 -19.10 21.22
CA GLY A 40 17.04 -20.25 20.93
C GLY A 40 16.95 -20.64 19.44
N PRO A 41 16.05 -21.58 19.10
CA PRO A 41 15.76 -21.95 17.71
C PRO A 41 15.28 -20.75 16.87
N ALA A 42 15.28 -20.90 15.55
CA ALA A 42 14.85 -19.85 14.61
C ALA A 42 13.35 -19.52 14.71
N THR A 43 12.55 -20.47 15.18
CA THR A 43 11.10 -20.34 15.37
C THR A 43 10.72 -20.79 16.76
N PRO A 44 9.63 -20.27 17.34
CA PRO A 44 9.14 -20.74 18.62
C PRO A 44 8.44 -22.10 18.46
N PRO A 45 8.17 -22.81 19.56
CA PRO A 45 7.33 -24.00 19.54
C PRO A 45 5.98 -23.72 18.87
N GLU A 46 5.56 -24.61 17.97
CA GLU A 46 4.28 -24.50 17.27
C GLU A 46 3.11 -24.55 18.25
N ALA A 47 2.07 -23.78 17.96
CA ALA A 47 0.76 -23.88 18.59
C ALA A 47 -0.26 -23.71 17.48
N PRO A 48 -0.65 -24.82 16.83
CA PRO A 48 -1.43 -24.76 15.61
C PRO A 48 -2.82 -24.18 15.88
N LEU A 49 -3.35 -23.49 14.88
CA LEU A 49 -4.70 -22.94 14.91
C LEU A 49 -5.37 -23.25 13.57
N GLU A 50 -6.57 -23.85 13.62
CA GLU A 50 -7.26 -24.22 12.40
C GLU A 50 -7.64 -22.99 11.58
N MET A 51 -7.26 -23.00 10.30
CA MET A 51 -7.57 -21.94 9.35
C MET A 51 -8.26 -22.52 8.11
N PRO A 52 -9.54 -22.92 8.22
CA PRO A 52 -10.24 -23.63 7.16
C PRO A 52 -10.44 -22.74 5.93
N GLU A 53 -10.26 -23.35 4.75
CA GLU A 53 -10.54 -22.72 3.47
C GLU A 53 -12.04 -22.36 3.37
N GLN A 54 -12.32 -21.13 2.96
CA GLN A 54 -13.67 -20.59 2.95
C GLN A 54 -14.38 -20.87 1.63
N ASP A 55 -15.63 -21.33 1.72
CA ASP A 55 -16.55 -21.31 0.58
C ASP A 55 -17.35 -20.01 0.57
N PHE A 56 -17.28 -19.26 -0.54
CA PHE A 56 -18.02 -18.01 -0.74
C PHE A 56 -19.54 -18.18 -0.92
N ARG A 57 -20.01 -19.41 -1.13
CA ARG A 57 -21.44 -19.75 -1.27
C ARG A 57 -22.04 -20.35 -0.01
N ALA A 58 -21.21 -20.95 0.85
CA ALA A 58 -21.65 -21.54 2.11
C ALA A 58 -22.16 -20.50 3.11
N ARG A 59 -22.80 -20.98 4.19
CA ARG A 59 -23.13 -20.13 5.34
C ARG A 59 -21.84 -19.63 5.99
N PRO A 60 -21.80 -18.38 6.46
CA PRO A 60 -20.62 -17.85 7.13
C PRO A 60 -20.35 -18.58 8.45
N PRO A 61 -19.09 -18.63 8.91
CA PRO A 61 -18.79 -19.06 10.27
C PRO A 61 -19.44 -18.10 11.27
N GLN A 62 -19.79 -18.62 12.45
CA GLN A 62 -20.42 -17.83 13.49
C GLN A 62 -19.36 -17.04 14.27
N GLY A 63 -19.34 -15.73 14.07
CA GLY A 63 -18.57 -14.78 14.87
C GLY A 63 -19.46 -13.98 15.82
N PRO A 64 -18.91 -12.92 16.45
CA PRO A 64 -19.66 -12.05 17.34
C PRO A 64 -20.68 -11.22 16.55
N ASP A 65 -21.80 -10.84 17.18
CA ASP A 65 -22.74 -9.92 16.56
C ASP A 65 -22.18 -8.49 16.60
N SER A 66 -21.81 -7.95 15.43
CA SER A 66 -21.36 -6.55 15.29
C SER A 66 -22.44 -5.52 15.61
N GLY A 67 -23.70 -5.93 15.73
CA GLY A 67 -24.85 -5.08 15.98
C GLY A 67 -25.19 -4.14 14.83
N TRP A 68 -26.16 -3.27 15.08
CA TRP A 68 -26.57 -2.24 14.12
C TRP A 68 -25.53 -1.12 14.00
N PRO A 69 -25.40 -0.49 12.82
CA PRO A 69 -24.55 0.69 12.66
C PRO A 69 -24.95 1.81 13.62
N SER A 70 -23.96 2.54 14.15
CA SER A 70 -24.23 3.69 15.01
C SER A 70 -25.03 4.78 14.28
N PRO A 71 -25.82 5.63 14.97
CA PRO A 71 -26.54 6.74 14.34
C PRO A 71 -25.62 7.66 13.53
N GLY A 72 -24.41 7.94 14.04
CA GLY A 72 -23.40 8.73 13.32
C GLY A 72 -22.95 8.07 12.01
N THR A 73 -22.79 6.74 12.01
CA THR A 73 -22.49 5.97 10.79
C THR A 73 -23.65 6.01 9.80
N ILE A 74 -24.90 5.91 10.26
CA ILE A 74 -26.08 6.01 9.40
C ILE A 74 -26.14 7.39 8.74
N LEU A 75 -25.95 8.46 9.53
CA LEU A 75 -25.92 9.82 9.02
C LEU A 75 -24.76 10.05 8.05
N ALA A 76 -23.57 9.51 8.34
CA ALA A 76 -22.44 9.54 7.42
C ALA A 76 -22.75 8.84 6.08
N ARG A 77 -23.46 7.70 6.10
CA ARG A 77 -23.91 7.00 4.89
C ARG A 77 -24.95 7.80 4.12
N LEU A 78 -25.89 8.45 4.80
CA LEU A 78 -26.86 9.33 4.16
C LEU A 78 -26.17 10.51 3.47
N VAL A 79 -25.17 11.12 4.11
CA VAL A 79 -24.40 12.23 3.51
C VAL A 79 -23.56 11.74 2.34
N ALA A 80 -22.82 10.64 2.49
CA ALA A 80 -21.96 10.12 1.43
C ALA A 80 -22.75 9.60 0.23
N PHE A 81 -23.67 8.65 0.43
CA PHE A 81 -24.40 8.01 -0.66
C PHE A 81 -25.63 8.81 -1.09
N GLY A 82 -26.39 9.35 -0.15
CA GLY A 82 -27.55 10.21 -0.45
C GLY A 82 -27.11 11.52 -1.09
N GLY A 83 -26.03 12.13 -0.58
CA GLY A 83 -25.44 13.32 -1.21
C GLY A 83 -24.93 13.04 -2.63
N ALA A 84 -24.24 11.92 -2.85
CA ALA A 84 -23.83 11.50 -4.19
C ALA A 84 -25.02 11.28 -5.13
N ALA A 85 -26.11 10.66 -4.64
CA ALA A 85 -27.33 10.44 -5.42
C ALA A 85 -28.03 11.76 -5.80
N VAL A 86 -28.07 12.74 -4.88
CA VAL A 86 -28.60 14.09 -5.17
C VAL A 86 -27.74 14.79 -6.22
N ILE A 87 -26.41 14.76 -6.08
CA ILE A 87 -25.49 15.33 -7.06
C ILE A 87 -25.67 14.66 -8.43
N ALA A 88 -25.79 13.34 -8.47
CA ALA A 88 -26.04 12.56 -9.68
C ALA A 88 -27.33 13.00 -10.37
N TRP A 89 -28.43 13.08 -9.61
CA TRP A 89 -29.73 13.47 -10.13
C TRP A 89 -29.75 14.91 -10.65
N ILE A 90 -29.17 15.87 -9.90
CA ILE A 90 -29.05 17.26 -10.34
C ILE A 90 -28.20 17.35 -11.60
N GLY A 91 -27.03 16.70 -11.62
CA GLY A 91 -26.12 16.69 -12.76
C GLY A 91 -26.78 16.11 -14.01
N TRP A 92 -27.41 14.93 -13.89
CA TRP A 92 -28.19 14.31 -14.95
C TRP A 92 -29.27 15.24 -15.49
N ARG A 93 -30.11 15.80 -14.60
CA ARG A 93 -31.21 16.69 -15.00
C ARG A 93 -30.71 17.93 -15.72
N GLN A 94 -29.66 18.58 -15.21
CA GLN A 94 -29.09 19.76 -15.85
C GLN A 94 -28.49 19.41 -17.21
N MET A 95 -27.84 18.25 -17.35
CA MET A 95 -27.28 17.80 -18.62
C MET A 95 -28.36 17.48 -19.66
N VAL A 96 -29.48 16.84 -19.26
CA VAL A 96 -30.65 16.65 -20.12
C VAL A 96 -31.23 18.00 -20.58
N LEU A 97 -31.37 18.96 -19.67
CA LEU A 97 -31.85 20.30 -20.01
C LEU A 97 -30.90 21.04 -20.97
N SER A 98 -29.59 20.78 -20.90
CA SER A 98 -28.62 21.36 -21.84
C SER A 98 -28.75 20.82 -23.26
N PHE A 99 -29.21 19.57 -23.43
CA PHE A 99 -29.42 18.94 -24.73
C PHE A 99 -30.81 19.18 -25.33
N GLY A 100 -31.81 19.49 -24.50
CA GLY A 100 -33.18 19.74 -24.92
C GLY A 100 -34.01 18.48 -25.15
N ALA A 101 -35.17 18.62 -25.83
CA ALA A 101 -36.16 17.56 -25.94
C ALA A 101 -35.79 16.42 -26.91
N ASN A 102 -34.99 16.71 -27.94
CA ASN A 102 -34.61 15.76 -28.99
C ASN A 102 -33.14 15.38 -28.89
N MET A 103 -32.82 14.42 -28.02
CA MET A 103 -31.45 14.01 -27.75
C MET A 103 -30.95 12.99 -28.78
N THR A 104 -29.78 13.23 -29.38
CA THR A 104 -29.14 12.28 -30.30
C THR A 104 -28.59 11.06 -29.57
N TRP A 105 -28.29 9.98 -30.31
CA TRP A 105 -27.63 8.80 -29.74
C TRP A 105 -26.30 9.16 -29.06
N LEU A 106 -25.44 9.95 -29.71
CA LEU A 106 -24.15 10.35 -29.14
C LEU A 106 -24.32 11.22 -27.89
N GLN A 107 -25.31 12.11 -27.85
CA GLN A 107 -25.64 12.87 -26.64
C GLN A 107 -26.15 11.97 -25.51
N SER A 108 -26.91 10.92 -25.83
CA SER A 108 -27.39 9.92 -24.86
C SER A 108 -26.22 9.13 -24.25
N VAL A 109 -25.25 8.72 -25.08
CA VAL A 109 -24.02 8.07 -24.61
C VAL A 109 -23.21 9.03 -23.73
N LEU A 110 -23.03 10.28 -24.16
CA LEU A 110 -22.33 11.30 -23.37
C LEU A 110 -23.01 11.55 -22.02
N LEU A 111 -24.34 11.61 -21.99
CA LEU A 111 -25.13 11.80 -20.78
C LEU A 111 -24.87 10.69 -19.76
N VAL A 112 -24.85 9.43 -20.19
CA VAL A 112 -24.56 8.28 -19.31
C VAL A 112 -23.13 8.37 -18.75
N LEU A 113 -22.14 8.61 -19.62
CA LEU A 113 -20.73 8.72 -19.21
C LEU A 113 -20.50 9.92 -18.28
N PHE A 114 -21.13 11.06 -18.57
CA PHE A 114 -21.12 12.24 -17.74
C PHE A 114 -21.74 11.96 -16.38
N ALA A 115 -22.93 11.35 -16.33
CA ALA A 115 -23.60 11.08 -15.07
C ALA A 115 -22.78 10.15 -14.17
N LEU A 116 -22.16 9.12 -14.73
CA LEU A 116 -21.27 8.22 -14.00
C LEU A 116 -20.05 8.96 -13.42
N THR A 117 -19.35 9.73 -14.26
CA THR A 117 -18.13 10.45 -13.84
C THR A 117 -18.43 11.60 -12.89
N PHE A 118 -19.51 12.35 -13.12
CA PHE A 118 -19.97 13.43 -12.26
C PHE A 118 -20.39 12.91 -10.88
N THR A 119 -21.08 11.77 -10.83
CA THR A 119 -21.43 11.08 -9.58
C THR A 119 -20.18 10.61 -8.84
N TRP A 120 -19.17 10.09 -9.54
CA TRP A 120 -17.92 9.63 -8.93
C TRP A 120 -17.15 10.76 -8.22
N VAL A 121 -17.01 11.91 -8.88
CA VAL A 121 -16.37 13.08 -8.29
C VAL A 121 -17.22 13.64 -7.14
N GLY A 122 -18.55 13.70 -7.31
CA GLY A 122 -19.49 14.10 -6.26
C GLY A 122 -19.49 13.17 -5.04
N PHE A 123 -19.34 11.86 -5.25
CA PHE A 123 -19.19 10.87 -4.18
C PHE A 123 -17.90 11.10 -3.40
N SER A 124 -16.78 11.37 -4.07
CA SER A 124 -15.51 11.68 -3.40
C SER A 124 -15.65 12.91 -2.48
N PHE A 125 -16.32 13.97 -2.97
CA PHE A 125 -16.62 15.17 -2.18
C PHE A 125 -17.51 14.86 -0.97
N THR A 126 -18.67 14.25 -1.18
CA THR A 126 -19.65 13.96 -0.11
C THR A 126 -19.15 12.92 0.91
N SER A 127 -18.35 11.95 0.45
CA SER A 127 -17.61 11.01 1.30
C SER A 127 -16.68 11.73 2.27
N MET A 128 -15.89 12.72 1.81
CA MET A 128 -15.05 13.53 2.70
C MET A 128 -15.90 14.32 3.73
N ILE A 129 -16.99 14.95 3.28
CA ILE A 129 -17.89 15.73 4.15
C ILE A 129 -18.55 14.85 5.21
N SER A 130 -18.85 13.58 4.91
CA SER A 130 -19.40 12.64 5.89
C SER A 130 -18.49 12.45 7.12
N GLY A 131 -17.20 12.80 7.01
CA GLY A 131 -16.25 12.81 8.12
C GLY A 131 -16.62 13.74 9.28
N LEU A 132 -17.55 14.69 9.08
CA LEU A 132 -18.14 15.47 10.16
C LEU A 132 -18.86 14.60 11.20
N PHE A 133 -19.41 13.46 10.77
CA PHE A 133 -20.11 12.49 11.61
C PHE A 133 -19.21 11.34 12.09
N ALA A 134 -17.89 11.41 11.83
CA ALA A 134 -16.96 10.42 12.31
C ALA A 134 -16.90 10.41 13.84
N ARG A 135 -17.03 9.21 14.43
CA ARG A 135 -16.93 9.01 15.88
C ARG A 135 -15.54 9.44 16.38
N PRO A 136 -15.44 10.13 17.53
CA PRO A 136 -14.16 10.34 18.20
C PRO A 136 -13.63 8.99 18.68
N LEU A 137 -12.41 8.67 18.26
CA LEU A 137 -11.71 7.47 18.70
C LEU A 137 -11.00 7.78 20.03
N ARG A 138 -11.12 6.88 20.98
CA ARG A 138 -10.44 6.95 22.28
C ARG A 138 -9.71 5.64 22.50
N THR A 139 -8.50 5.73 23.02
CA THR A 139 -7.74 4.56 23.47
C THR A 139 -8.09 4.34 24.94
N PRO A 140 -8.72 3.20 25.30
CA PRO A 140 -9.02 2.90 26.68
C PRO A 140 -7.75 2.74 27.52
N GLU A 141 -7.81 3.18 28.76
CA GLU A 141 -6.79 2.91 29.77
C GLU A 141 -7.24 1.69 30.60
N GLY A 142 -6.32 0.77 30.86
CA GLY A 142 -6.61 -0.45 31.61
C GLY A 142 -5.57 -1.55 31.38
N PRO A 143 -5.61 -2.63 32.18
CA PRO A 143 -4.75 -3.78 31.96
C PRO A 143 -5.05 -4.41 30.60
N ASN A 144 -4.00 -4.85 29.93
CA ASN A 144 -4.09 -5.51 28.65
C ASN A 144 -2.93 -6.49 28.55
N ASP A 145 -3.24 -7.78 28.71
CA ASP A 145 -2.27 -8.86 28.71
C ASP A 145 -2.21 -9.60 27.36
N ALA A 146 -2.91 -9.08 26.34
CA ALA A 146 -2.95 -9.69 25.02
C ALA A 146 -1.54 -9.88 24.45
N LYS A 147 -1.23 -11.09 23.97
CA LYS A 147 0.02 -11.41 23.28
C LYS A 147 -0.05 -10.96 21.83
N ILE A 148 1.02 -10.33 21.36
CA ILE A 148 1.10 -9.66 20.06
C ILE A 148 2.22 -10.31 19.24
N ALA A 149 1.88 -10.78 18.03
CA ALA A 149 2.87 -11.10 17.02
C ALA A 149 3.00 -9.94 16.02
N VAL A 150 4.18 -9.36 15.86
CA VAL A 150 4.48 -8.46 14.75
C VAL A 150 5.04 -9.30 13.61
N ILE A 151 4.30 -9.44 12.52
CA ILE A 151 4.71 -10.26 11.39
C ILE A 151 5.09 -9.39 10.19
N MET A 152 6.18 -9.73 9.52
CA MET A 152 6.66 -9.05 8.32
C MET A 152 6.99 -10.08 7.24
N PRO A 153 6.11 -10.27 6.24
CA PRO A 153 6.43 -11.01 5.04
C PRO A 153 7.49 -10.29 4.20
N VAL A 154 8.46 -11.04 3.70
CA VAL A 154 9.57 -10.53 2.87
C VAL A 154 9.71 -11.38 1.60
N TYR A 155 10.00 -10.72 0.48
CA TYR A 155 10.30 -11.23 -0.84
C TYR A 155 11.40 -10.38 -1.54
N HIS A 156 12.66 -10.74 -1.34
CA HIS A 156 13.84 -10.10 -1.96
C HIS A 156 14.03 -8.61 -1.63
N GLU A 157 13.46 -8.09 -0.55
CA GLU A 157 13.75 -6.73 -0.11
C GLU A 157 15.17 -6.62 0.47
N ASP A 158 15.62 -5.38 0.67
CA ASP A 158 16.93 -5.11 1.27
C ASP A 158 16.96 -5.63 2.71
N ALA A 159 17.84 -6.60 2.94
CA ALA A 159 17.96 -7.31 4.21
C ALA A 159 18.40 -6.39 5.35
N ALA A 160 19.33 -5.46 5.09
CA ALA A 160 19.81 -4.51 6.09
C ALA A 160 18.74 -3.50 6.48
N ALA A 161 18.00 -2.96 5.51
CA ALA A 161 16.93 -2.01 5.74
C ALA A 161 15.79 -2.66 6.54
N THR A 162 15.40 -3.88 6.15
CA THR A 162 14.39 -4.67 6.85
C THR A 162 14.79 -4.96 8.29
N ALA A 163 16.02 -5.44 8.51
CA ALA A 163 16.53 -5.73 9.84
C ALA A 163 16.69 -4.45 10.69
N GLY A 164 17.10 -3.33 10.09
CA GLY A 164 17.21 -2.03 10.75
C GLY A 164 15.85 -1.49 11.24
N LEU A 165 14.82 -1.58 10.40
CA LEU A 165 13.44 -1.23 10.76
C LEU A 165 12.93 -2.07 11.94
N LEU A 166 13.12 -3.39 11.87
CA LEU A 166 12.68 -4.29 12.93
C LEU A 166 13.47 -4.12 14.23
N ALA A 167 14.77 -3.80 14.16
CA ALA A 167 15.59 -3.51 15.33
C ALA A 167 15.12 -2.23 16.05
N ALA A 168 14.81 -1.18 15.29
CA ALA A 168 14.26 0.05 15.85
C ALA A 168 12.89 -0.21 16.51
N LEU A 169 12.04 -1.01 15.87
CA LEU A 169 10.74 -1.39 16.42
C LEU A 169 10.87 -2.25 17.68
N ALA A 170 11.78 -3.23 17.68
CA ALA A 170 12.04 -4.07 18.85
C ALA A 170 12.39 -3.24 20.08
N ARG A 171 13.30 -2.26 19.91
CA ARG A 171 13.67 -1.30 20.96
C ARG A 171 12.49 -0.45 21.40
N ASP A 172 11.68 0.04 20.47
CA ASP A 172 10.50 0.85 20.81
C ASP A 172 9.42 0.04 21.54
N LEU A 173 9.18 -1.22 21.14
CA LEU A 173 8.27 -2.16 21.82
C LEU A 173 8.70 -2.37 23.27
N TYR A 174 9.98 -2.64 23.50
CA TYR A 174 10.52 -2.77 24.85
C TYR A 174 10.35 -1.47 25.66
N ARG A 175 10.68 -0.33 25.04
CA ARG A 175 10.60 1.01 25.64
C ARG A 175 9.21 1.37 26.15
N VAL A 176 8.16 0.99 25.42
CA VAL A 176 6.76 1.26 25.80
C VAL A 176 6.15 0.18 26.72
N GLY A 177 6.95 -0.80 27.16
CA GLY A 177 6.52 -1.88 28.06
C GLY A 177 5.78 -3.04 27.37
N LEU A 178 6.00 -3.24 26.07
CA LEU A 178 5.48 -4.40 25.33
C LEU A 178 6.49 -5.56 25.25
N GLY A 179 7.68 -5.43 25.82
CA GLY A 179 8.79 -6.39 25.65
C GLY A 179 8.43 -7.85 25.98
N GLU A 180 7.62 -8.08 27.01
CA GLU A 180 7.20 -9.43 27.44
C GLU A 180 5.95 -9.97 26.72
N ARG A 181 5.28 -9.13 25.92
CA ARG A 181 4.01 -9.49 25.23
C ARG A 181 4.10 -9.43 23.72
N ALA A 182 5.18 -8.89 23.17
CA ALA A 182 5.37 -8.73 21.74
C ALA A 182 6.54 -9.57 21.24
N GLU A 183 6.31 -10.30 20.16
CA GLU A 183 7.34 -11.08 19.46
C GLU A 183 7.32 -10.73 17.97
N ILE A 184 8.48 -10.71 17.32
CA ILE A 184 8.61 -10.34 15.91
C ILE A 184 8.82 -11.61 15.08
N PHE A 185 8.13 -11.72 13.94
CA PHE A 185 8.31 -12.79 12.96
C PHE A 185 8.67 -12.22 11.59
N VAL A 186 9.79 -12.69 11.04
CA VAL A 186 10.20 -12.45 9.66
C VAL A 186 9.82 -13.68 8.83
N LEU A 187 8.91 -13.48 7.89
CA LEU A 187 8.30 -14.56 7.11
C LEU A 187 8.79 -14.47 5.65
N SER A 188 9.81 -15.24 5.30
CA SER A 188 10.47 -15.14 4.00
C SER A 188 9.89 -16.06 2.92
N ASP A 189 9.60 -15.46 1.77
CA ASP A 189 9.29 -16.12 0.50
C ASP A 189 10.43 -15.89 -0.54
N SER A 190 11.60 -15.38 -0.12
CA SER A 190 12.76 -15.08 -0.98
C SER A 190 13.36 -16.34 -1.66
N ARG A 191 13.75 -16.21 -2.93
CA ARG A 191 14.21 -17.33 -3.79
C ARG A 191 15.60 -17.18 -4.39
N GLU A 192 16.24 -16.04 -4.22
CA GLU A 192 17.57 -15.80 -4.78
C GLU A 192 18.58 -16.19 -3.71
N PRO A 193 19.49 -17.15 -3.98
CA PRO A 193 20.39 -17.68 -2.96
C PRO A 193 21.19 -16.61 -2.23
N ASP A 194 21.79 -15.66 -2.94
CA ASP A 194 22.56 -14.59 -2.32
C ASP A 194 21.69 -13.65 -1.48
N SER A 195 20.49 -13.30 -1.95
CA SER A 195 19.53 -12.51 -1.14
C SER A 195 19.09 -13.25 0.11
N VAL A 196 18.88 -14.58 0.04
CA VAL A 196 18.51 -15.40 1.20
C VAL A 196 19.67 -15.47 2.20
N LEU A 197 20.91 -15.62 1.74
CA LEU A 197 22.08 -15.59 2.62
C LEU A 197 22.19 -14.25 3.35
N GLU A 198 22.06 -13.15 2.61
CA GLU A 198 22.12 -11.79 3.16
C GLU A 198 20.99 -11.54 4.17
N GLU A 199 19.77 -11.98 3.85
CA GLU A 199 18.60 -11.96 4.74
C GLU A 199 18.87 -12.73 6.03
N MET A 200 19.31 -13.99 5.94
CA MET A 200 19.63 -14.80 7.12
C MET A 200 20.74 -14.17 7.98
N ALA A 201 21.77 -13.58 7.36
CA ALA A 201 22.83 -12.88 8.08
C ALA A 201 22.31 -11.63 8.80
N ALA A 202 21.49 -10.81 8.13
CA ALA A 202 20.89 -9.61 8.69
C ALA A 202 19.94 -9.94 9.86
N ILE A 203 19.10 -10.97 9.69
CA ILE A 203 18.18 -11.39 10.75
C ILE A 203 18.92 -12.03 11.92
N SER A 204 20.01 -12.78 11.69
CA SER A 204 20.89 -13.22 12.78
C SER A 204 21.45 -12.03 13.57
N ARG A 205 21.90 -10.97 12.90
CA ARG A 205 22.38 -9.77 13.59
C ARG A 205 21.26 -9.06 14.35
N LEU A 206 20.07 -8.95 13.76
CA LEU A 206 18.87 -8.42 14.44
C LEU A 206 18.58 -9.18 15.75
N ARG A 207 18.67 -10.52 15.74
CA ARG A 207 18.43 -11.35 16.92
C ARG A 207 19.41 -11.07 18.06
N ASP A 208 20.65 -10.67 17.76
CA ASP A 208 21.64 -10.33 18.79
C ASP A 208 21.33 -9.01 19.52
N ILE A 209 20.76 -8.04 18.79
CA ILE A 209 20.57 -6.66 19.27
C ILE A 209 19.12 -6.34 19.67
N SER A 210 18.20 -7.28 19.43
CA SER A 210 16.79 -7.12 19.71
C SER A 210 16.49 -7.38 21.18
N PRO A 211 15.84 -6.44 21.89
CA PRO A 211 15.37 -6.66 23.25
C PRO A 211 14.08 -7.49 23.34
N VAL A 212 13.48 -7.86 22.20
CA VAL A 212 12.31 -8.76 22.13
C VAL A 212 12.62 -9.99 21.28
N PRO A 213 11.91 -11.11 21.44
CA PRO A 213 12.12 -12.29 20.60
C PRO A 213 11.88 -11.98 19.12
N VAL A 214 12.83 -12.40 18.28
CA VAL A 214 12.75 -12.31 16.82
C VAL A 214 12.88 -13.71 16.25
N TRP A 215 11.88 -14.08 15.46
CA TRP A 215 11.75 -15.37 14.81
C TRP A 215 11.91 -15.23 13.31
N TYR A 216 12.53 -16.20 12.68
CA TYR A 216 12.78 -16.25 11.25
C TYR A 216 12.28 -17.56 10.67
N ARG A 217 11.50 -17.45 9.60
CA ARG A 217 11.00 -18.60 8.86
C ARG A 217 10.98 -18.30 7.38
N ARG A 218 11.72 -19.09 6.60
CA ARG A 218 11.59 -19.13 5.14
C ARG A 218 10.80 -20.35 4.68
N ARG A 219 9.90 -20.17 3.72
CA ARG A 219 9.09 -21.27 3.15
C ARG A 219 9.71 -21.86 1.89
N ARG A 220 9.49 -23.16 1.67
CA ARG A 220 9.88 -23.86 0.43
C ARG A 220 8.91 -23.66 -0.73
N SER A 221 7.66 -23.29 -0.46
CA SER A 221 6.61 -23.05 -1.45
C SER A 221 5.98 -21.68 -1.25
N ASN A 222 5.91 -20.87 -2.31
CA ASN A 222 5.30 -19.54 -2.29
C ASN A 222 3.80 -19.61 -2.67
N LYS A 223 3.16 -20.76 -2.45
CA LYS A 223 1.72 -20.90 -2.69
C LYS A 223 0.97 -19.84 -1.91
N GLY A 224 0.04 -19.16 -2.57
CA GLY A 224 -0.73 -18.05 -1.99
C GLY A 224 0.06 -16.75 -1.77
N ARG A 225 1.35 -16.68 -2.13
CA ARG A 225 2.22 -15.49 -1.95
C ARG A 225 2.13 -14.96 -0.51
N LYS A 226 2.04 -13.63 -0.32
CA LYS A 226 1.87 -12.97 0.98
C LYS A 226 0.73 -13.57 1.81
N ALA A 227 -0.45 -13.75 1.24
CA ALA A 227 -1.61 -14.31 1.94
C ALA A 227 -1.34 -15.73 2.44
N GLY A 228 -0.71 -16.57 1.61
CA GLY A 228 -0.31 -17.93 2.00
C GLY A 228 0.78 -17.93 3.07
N ASN A 229 1.71 -16.97 3.02
CA ASN A 229 2.81 -16.84 3.97
C ASN A 229 2.28 -16.47 5.37
N VAL A 230 1.36 -15.50 5.44
CA VAL A 230 0.62 -15.12 6.65
C VAL A 230 -0.29 -16.27 7.11
N GLY A 231 -1.01 -16.94 6.21
CA GLY A 231 -1.89 -18.06 6.53
C GLY A 231 -1.14 -19.24 7.16
N GLU A 232 0.06 -19.56 6.67
CA GLU A 232 0.89 -20.60 7.30
C GLU A 232 1.39 -20.16 8.68
N PHE A 233 1.71 -18.87 8.88
CA PHE A 233 2.06 -18.36 10.21
C PHE A 233 0.89 -18.58 11.19
N VAL A 234 -0.32 -18.19 10.80
CA VAL A 234 -1.53 -18.37 11.60
C VAL A 234 -1.77 -19.86 11.88
N SER A 235 -1.61 -20.72 10.87
CA SER A 235 -1.89 -22.15 11.01
C SER A 235 -0.91 -22.88 11.92
N ARG A 236 0.36 -22.44 12.00
CA ARG A 236 1.42 -23.11 12.79
C ARG A 236 1.67 -22.48 14.16
N TRP A 237 1.62 -21.15 14.26
CA TRP A 237 1.94 -20.41 15.48
C TRP A 237 0.81 -19.51 15.99
N GLY A 238 -0.31 -19.41 15.25
CA GLY A 238 -1.41 -18.50 15.61
C GLY A 238 -2.00 -18.76 16.99
N GLY A 239 -1.99 -20.01 17.48
CA GLY A 239 -2.48 -20.36 18.82
C GLY A 239 -1.68 -19.76 19.98
N ARG A 240 -0.51 -19.14 19.71
CA ARG A 240 0.33 -18.47 20.73
C ARG A 240 -0.07 -17.02 21.00
N TYR A 241 -0.81 -16.38 20.08
CA TYR A 241 -1.02 -14.92 20.08
C TYR A 241 -2.50 -14.57 20.00
N ASP A 242 -2.90 -13.56 20.77
CA ASP A 242 -4.27 -13.03 20.71
C ASP A 242 -4.44 -12.08 19.51
N GLN A 243 -3.38 -11.34 19.22
CA GLN A 243 -3.35 -10.25 18.24
C GLN A 243 -2.11 -10.36 17.38
N MET A 244 -2.21 -9.91 16.12
CA MET A 244 -1.05 -9.76 15.24
C MET A 244 -1.06 -8.41 14.54
N VAL A 245 0.12 -7.84 14.32
CA VAL A 245 0.35 -6.69 13.44
C VAL A 245 0.97 -7.21 12.16
N VAL A 246 0.33 -6.94 11.02
CA VAL A 246 0.91 -7.27 9.72
C VAL A 246 1.62 -6.05 9.17
N LEU A 247 2.91 -6.17 8.86
CA LEU A 247 3.73 -5.16 8.21
C LEU A 247 4.13 -5.62 6.81
N ASP A 248 4.29 -4.69 5.89
CA ASP A 248 5.11 -4.86 4.70
C ASP A 248 6.56 -4.42 4.97
N ALA A 249 7.52 -4.95 4.21
CA ALA A 249 8.95 -4.71 4.41
C ALA A 249 9.36 -3.22 4.27
N ASP A 250 8.57 -2.40 3.57
CA ASP A 250 8.76 -0.96 3.42
C ASP A 250 7.85 -0.13 4.36
N SER A 251 7.25 -0.77 5.36
CA SER A 251 6.28 -0.15 6.26
C SER A 251 6.62 -0.40 7.73
N ILE A 252 6.24 0.55 8.60
CA ILE A 252 6.48 0.42 10.04
C ILE A 252 5.38 1.10 10.85
N VAL A 253 5.01 0.50 11.98
CA VAL A 253 4.06 1.05 12.95
C VAL A 253 4.79 1.23 14.28
N GLY A 254 4.77 2.45 14.83
CA GLY A 254 5.42 2.75 16.11
C GLY A 254 4.78 2.01 17.28
N ALA A 255 5.57 1.71 18.31
CA ALA A 255 5.13 0.85 19.41
C ALA A 255 3.98 1.47 20.22
N GLU A 256 3.93 2.80 20.35
CA GLU A 256 2.78 3.47 20.97
C GLU A 256 1.48 3.30 20.17
N THR A 257 1.58 3.29 18.84
CA THR A 257 0.43 2.99 17.98
C THR A 257 0.02 1.52 18.12
N ILE A 258 0.96 0.59 18.18
CA ILE A 258 0.68 -0.84 18.44
C ILE A 258 0.00 -1.01 19.80
N ARG A 259 0.50 -0.36 20.86
CA ARG A 259 -0.09 -0.37 22.21
C ARG A 259 -1.52 0.16 22.20
N ALA A 260 -1.76 1.28 21.50
CA ALA A 260 -3.08 1.88 21.38
C ALA A 260 -4.06 1.00 20.58
N LEU A 261 -3.63 0.41 19.47
CA LEU A 261 -4.42 -0.53 18.69
C LEU A 261 -4.79 -1.76 19.52
N SER A 262 -3.82 -2.30 20.25
CA SER A 262 -4.02 -3.46 21.12
C SER A 262 -5.04 -3.18 22.22
N ALA A 263 -4.92 -2.03 22.91
CA ALA A 263 -5.88 -1.62 23.93
C ALA A 263 -7.29 -1.42 23.35
N ARG A 264 -7.40 -0.81 22.17
CA ARG A 264 -8.69 -0.61 21.48
C ARG A 264 -9.34 -1.92 21.04
N MET A 265 -8.55 -2.89 20.58
CA MET A 265 -9.03 -4.21 20.20
C MET A 265 -9.42 -5.04 21.43
N ASN A 266 -8.67 -4.93 22.53
CA ASN A 266 -8.98 -5.62 23.79
C ASN A 266 -10.30 -5.14 24.39
N ALA A 267 -10.57 -3.84 24.34
CA ALA A 267 -11.78 -3.25 24.91
C ALA A 267 -13.08 -3.55 24.16
N ASP A 268 -13.02 -3.99 22.91
CA ASP A 268 -14.19 -4.41 22.13
C ASP A 268 -13.92 -5.80 21.55
N PRO A 269 -14.35 -6.87 22.27
CA PRO A 269 -14.11 -8.25 21.85
C PRO A 269 -14.67 -8.59 20.47
N ALA A 270 -15.62 -7.82 19.94
CA ALA A 270 -16.18 -8.04 18.61
C ALA A 270 -15.31 -7.48 17.48
N ILE A 271 -14.22 -6.76 17.77
CA ILE A 271 -13.29 -6.28 16.74
C ILE A 271 -12.38 -7.42 16.28
N GLY A 272 -12.43 -7.70 14.98
CA GLY A 272 -11.52 -8.62 14.30
C GLY A 272 -10.33 -7.92 13.65
N LEU A 273 -10.50 -6.68 13.17
CA LEU A 273 -9.44 -5.94 12.47
C LEU A 273 -9.55 -4.43 12.72
N ILE A 274 -8.41 -3.80 13.00
CA ILE A 274 -8.23 -2.35 13.03
C ILE A 274 -7.15 -1.95 12.04
N GLN A 275 -7.55 -1.27 10.97
CA GLN A 275 -6.67 -0.68 9.96
C GLN A 275 -6.25 0.73 10.41
N THR A 276 -4.95 1.04 10.42
CA THR A 276 -4.49 2.44 10.56
C THR A 276 -4.53 3.15 9.21
N MET A 277 -4.23 4.46 9.21
CA MET A 277 -3.90 5.19 7.98
C MET A 277 -2.38 5.33 7.84
N PRO A 278 -1.72 4.55 6.96
CA PRO A 278 -0.29 4.70 6.69
C PRO A 278 0.00 6.09 6.12
N MET A 279 1.06 6.73 6.62
CA MET A 279 1.58 7.98 6.08
C MET A 279 2.80 7.68 5.21
N LEU A 280 2.76 8.16 3.98
CA LEU A 280 3.88 8.03 3.06
C LEU A 280 5.06 8.86 3.56
N VAL A 281 6.23 8.26 3.63
CA VAL A 281 7.49 8.88 4.06
C VAL A 281 8.64 8.52 3.13
N GLY A 282 9.79 9.15 3.33
CA GLY A 282 11.02 8.82 2.61
C GLY A 282 11.07 9.29 1.15
N GLY A 283 10.09 10.09 0.69
CA GLY A 283 10.06 10.60 -0.68
C GLY A 283 11.28 11.45 -1.03
N GLN A 284 12.10 10.98 -1.97
CA GLN A 284 13.30 11.70 -2.43
C GLN A 284 13.11 12.45 -3.75
N THR A 285 12.25 11.96 -4.64
CA THR A 285 11.95 12.56 -5.94
C THR A 285 10.81 13.56 -5.84
N ILE A 286 10.62 14.43 -6.83
CA ILE A 286 9.47 15.35 -6.85
C ILE A 286 8.15 14.56 -6.88
N PHE A 287 8.06 13.47 -7.65
CA PHE A 287 6.87 12.62 -7.71
C PHE A 287 6.54 12.01 -6.34
N ALA A 288 7.54 11.43 -5.68
CA ALA A 288 7.36 10.82 -4.37
C ALA A 288 6.97 11.87 -3.32
N ARG A 289 7.66 13.02 -3.31
CA ARG A 289 7.36 14.14 -2.39
C ARG A 289 5.98 14.74 -2.63
N LEU A 290 5.53 14.83 -3.88
CA LEU A 290 4.18 15.27 -4.23
C LEU A 290 3.13 14.30 -3.66
N THR A 291 3.32 13.00 -3.87
CA THR A 291 2.40 11.96 -3.39
C THR A 291 2.36 11.94 -1.86
N GLN A 292 3.53 12.03 -1.22
CA GLN A 292 3.67 12.16 0.23
C GLN A 292 2.98 13.41 0.77
N PHE A 293 3.19 14.57 0.16
CA PHE A 293 2.54 15.82 0.54
C PHE A 293 1.01 15.71 0.44
N ALA A 294 0.49 15.22 -0.70
CA ALA A 294 -0.94 15.04 -0.91
C ALA A 294 -1.56 14.08 0.13
N GLY A 295 -0.91 12.94 0.38
CA GLY A 295 -1.35 11.97 1.39
C GLY A 295 -1.35 12.55 2.79
N ARG A 296 -0.36 13.37 3.14
CA ARG A 296 -0.22 13.94 4.48
C ARG A 296 -1.17 15.12 4.77
N ILE A 297 -1.46 15.94 3.76
CA ILE A 297 -2.32 17.13 3.89
C ILE A 297 -3.80 16.78 3.67
N TYR A 298 -4.13 16.07 2.58
CA TYR A 298 -5.52 15.79 2.20
C TYR A 298 -6.03 14.47 2.80
N GLY A 299 -5.16 13.47 2.91
CA GLY A 299 -5.52 12.11 3.34
C GLY A 299 -6.27 12.04 4.67
N PRO A 300 -5.89 12.76 5.75
CA PRO A 300 -6.60 12.67 7.04
C PRO A 300 -8.05 13.19 7.01
N ALA A 301 -8.43 14.01 6.04
CA ALA A 301 -9.83 14.42 5.85
C ALA A 301 -10.61 13.33 5.13
N ILE A 302 -10.03 12.76 4.07
CA ILE A 302 -10.62 11.67 3.28
C ILE A 302 -10.78 10.41 4.13
N ALA A 303 -9.73 9.99 4.85
CA ALA A 303 -9.76 8.80 5.70
C ALA A 303 -10.78 8.92 6.83
N ARG A 304 -10.99 10.13 7.38
CA ARG A 304 -12.05 10.40 8.36
C ARG A 304 -13.44 10.20 7.77
N GLY A 305 -13.65 10.65 6.53
CA GLY A 305 -14.88 10.40 5.77
C GLY A 305 -15.13 8.91 5.55
N VAL A 306 -14.13 8.21 5.02
CA VAL A 306 -14.18 6.75 4.80
C VAL A 306 -14.49 6.01 6.10
N ALA A 307 -13.82 6.34 7.20
CA ALA A 307 -14.08 5.74 8.50
C ALA A 307 -15.51 5.99 8.99
N ALA A 308 -16.07 7.18 8.75
CA ALA A 308 -17.41 7.55 9.20
C ALA A 308 -18.52 6.70 8.55
N TRP A 309 -18.56 6.63 7.22
CA TRP A 309 -19.60 5.88 6.52
C TRP A 309 -19.36 4.37 6.53
N SER A 310 -18.10 3.93 6.59
CA SER A 310 -17.79 2.50 6.72
C SER A 310 -18.18 1.96 8.10
N GLY A 311 -17.95 2.75 9.16
CA GLY A 311 -18.22 2.38 10.55
C GLY A 311 -17.48 1.09 10.93
N ASN A 312 -18.23 0.08 11.40
CA ASN A 312 -17.69 -1.23 11.74
C ASN A 312 -17.51 -2.16 10.53
N SER A 313 -17.70 -1.67 9.30
CA SER A 313 -17.52 -2.42 8.05
C SER A 313 -16.45 -1.78 7.17
N GLY A 314 -15.34 -1.38 7.79
CA GLY A 314 -14.17 -0.85 7.11
C GLY A 314 -13.47 -1.88 6.22
N ASN A 315 -12.34 -1.45 5.67
CA ASN A 315 -11.54 -2.22 4.74
C ASN A 315 -10.14 -2.51 5.30
N PHE A 316 -9.45 -3.46 4.69
CA PHE A 316 -8.07 -3.82 5.01
C PHE A 316 -7.19 -3.59 3.77
N TRP A 317 -6.00 -3.03 3.99
CA TRP A 317 -5.03 -2.70 2.93
C TRP A 317 -3.78 -3.59 2.97
N GLY A 318 -3.84 -4.71 3.69
CA GLY A 318 -2.81 -5.74 3.70
C GLY A 318 -1.68 -5.53 4.71
N HIS A 319 -1.51 -4.33 5.26
CA HIS A 319 -0.47 -4.04 6.25
C HIS A 319 -0.85 -2.85 7.15
N ASN A 320 0.01 -2.57 8.14
CA ASN A 320 -0.18 -1.55 9.17
C ASN A 320 -1.53 -1.70 9.89
N ALA A 321 -1.97 -2.95 10.08
CA ALA A 321 -3.23 -3.26 10.74
C ALA A 321 -2.99 -4.20 11.91
N MET A 322 -3.78 -4.01 12.96
CA MET A 322 -3.88 -4.96 14.06
C MET A 322 -5.06 -5.89 13.79
N ILE A 323 -4.82 -7.20 13.91
CA ILE A 323 -5.77 -8.27 13.60
C ILE A 323 -5.88 -9.19 14.81
N ARG A 324 -7.10 -9.60 15.15
CA ARG A 324 -7.35 -10.65 16.14
C ARG A 324 -7.10 -12.01 15.49
N VAL A 325 -6.15 -12.77 16.03
CA VAL A 325 -5.64 -13.98 15.37
C VAL A 325 -6.72 -15.05 15.25
N SER A 326 -7.52 -15.26 16.30
CA SER A 326 -8.63 -16.22 16.28
C SER A 326 -9.71 -15.87 15.25
N ALA A 327 -10.05 -14.59 15.12
CA ALA A 327 -11.01 -14.12 14.11
C ALA A 327 -10.49 -14.36 12.69
N PHE A 328 -9.20 -14.08 12.46
CA PHE A 328 -8.57 -14.25 11.16
C PHE A 328 -8.44 -15.73 10.79
N ALA A 329 -8.00 -16.58 11.71
CA ALA A 329 -7.95 -18.03 11.50
C ALA A 329 -9.33 -18.60 11.12
N GLN A 330 -10.37 -18.24 11.87
CA GLN A 330 -11.73 -18.70 11.61
C GLN A 330 -12.27 -18.30 10.22
N CYS A 331 -11.90 -17.12 9.74
CA CYS A 331 -12.60 -16.47 8.63
C CYS A 331 -11.79 -16.30 7.34
N CYS A 332 -10.45 -16.29 7.40
CA CYS A 332 -9.61 -15.79 6.31
C CYS A 332 -8.80 -16.88 5.58
N GLY A 333 -9.21 -18.16 5.66
CA GLY A 333 -8.67 -19.20 4.79
C GLY A 333 -9.08 -18.99 3.34
N LEU A 334 -8.24 -18.37 2.52
CA LEU A 334 -8.63 -17.97 1.16
C LEU A 334 -8.54 -19.13 0.16
N PRO A 335 -9.61 -19.41 -0.62
CA PRO A 335 -9.57 -20.38 -1.71
C PRO A 335 -8.87 -19.81 -2.96
N GLU A 336 -8.47 -20.70 -3.86
CA GLU A 336 -8.13 -20.31 -5.23
C GLU A 336 -9.40 -20.11 -6.06
N LEU A 337 -9.45 -19.02 -6.83
CA LEU A 337 -10.60 -18.75 -7.69
C LEU A 337 -10.62 -19.70 -8.90
N PRO A 338 -11.76 -20.30 -9.25
CA PRO A 338 -11.82 -21.25 -10.36
C PRO A 338 -11.58 -20.56 -11.71
N GLY A 339 -10.85 -21.22 -12.61
CA GLY A 339 -10.54 -20.73 -13.96
C GLY A 339 -9.10 -20.22 -14.10
N LYS A 340 -8.78 -19.71 -15.29
CA LYS A 340 -7.43 -19.24 -15.62
C LYS A 340 -7.22 -17.78 -15.17
N PRO A 341 -5.98 -17.37 -14.82
CA PRO A 341 -5.62 -15.95 -14.69
C PRO A 341 -6.02 -15.17 -15.96
N PRO A 342 -6.38 -13.87 -15.85
CA PRO A 342 -6.23 -12.98 -14.70
C PRO A 342 -7.43 -12.97 -13.73
N PHE A 343 -8.56 -13.62 -14.06
CA PHE A 343 -9.78 -13.63 -13.24
C PHE A 343 -9.90 -14.86 -12.31
N GLY A 344 -9.13 -15.92 -12.57
CA GLY A 344 -8.97 -17.11 -11.70
C GLY A 344 -7.59 -17.16 -11.02
N GLY A 345 -7.35 -18.21 -10.24
CA GLY A 345 -6.13 -18.43 -9.48
C GLY A 345 -6.12 -17.72 -8.12
N THR A 346 -4.93 -17.45 -7.59
CA THR A 346 -4.77 -16.74 -6.30
C THR A 346 -5.38 -15.34 -6.34
N ILE A 347 -6.09 -14.99 -5.28
CA ILE A 347 -6.65 -13.65 -5.09
C ILE A 347 -5.50 -12.67 -4.83
N LEU A 348 -5.28 -11.71 -5.75
CA LEU A 348 -4.17 -10.75 -5.63
C LEU A 348 -4.42 -9.74 -4.50
N SER A 349 -5.56 -9.05 -4.57
CA SER A 349 -6.04 -8.11 -3.53
C SER A 349 -6.83 -8.87 -2.46
N HIS A 350 -6.14 -9.79 -1.79
CA HIS A 350 -6.68 -10.67 -0.75
C HIS A 350 -7.20 -9.90 0.46
N ASP A 351 -6.52 -8.82 0.82
CA ASP A 351 -6.82 -7.91 1.93
C ASP A 351 -8.28 -7.43 1.97
N PHE A 352 -8.82 -6.94 0.85
CA PHE A 352 -10.23 -6.51 0.79
C PHE A 352 -11.19 -7.68 1.02
N VAL A 353 -10.82 -8.88 0.55
CA VAL A 353 -11.62 -10.09 0.70
C VAL A 353 -11.59 -10.57 2.15
N GLU A 354 -10.44 -10.52 2.82
CA GLU A 354 -10.30 -10.87 4.23
C GLU A 354 -11.11 -9.93 5.14
N ALA A 355 -11.09 -8.62 4.87
CA ALA A 355 -11.97 -7.68 5.57
C ALA A 355 -13.46 -8.01 5.36
N ALA A 356 -13.86 -8.34 4.14
CA ALA A 356 -15.22 -8.74 3.83
C ALA A 356 -15.61 -10.07 4.50
N LEU A 357 -14.68 -11.03 4.61
CA LEU A 357 -14.89 -12.32 5.26
C LEU A 357 -15.06 -12.17 6.78
N LEU A 358 -14.22 -11.35 7.43
CA LEU A 358 -14.40 -10.99 8.83
C LEU A 358 -15.77 -10.36 9.08
N ARG A 359 -16.16 -9.40 8.23
CA ARG A 359 -17.50 -8.77 8.30
C ARG A 359 -18.63 -9.75 8.08
N ARG A 360 -18.48 -10.66 7.13
CA ARG A 360 -19.45 -11.71 6.81
C ARG A 360 -19.67 -12.66 7.99
N ALA A 361 -18.65 -12.91 8.80
CA ALA A 361 -18.73 -13.72 10.01
C ALA A 361 -19.27 -12.95 11.23
N GLY A 362 -19.41 -11.62 11.14
CA GLY A 362 -19.93 -10.77 12.22
C GLY A 362 -18.88 -9.92 12.93
N TRP A 363 -17.58 -10.21 12.77
CA TRP A 363 -16.48 -9.43 13.36
C TRP A 363 -16.44 -7.99 12.85
N LYS A 364 -16.30 -6.99 13.73
CA LYS A 364 -16.14 -5.58 13.34
C LYS A 364 -14.78 -5.36 12.67
N VAL A 365 -14.79 -4.61 11.57
CA VAL A 365 -13.59 -4.12 10.87
C VAL A 365 -13.60 -2.60 10.91
N ARG A 366 -12.57 -1.98 11.48
CA ARG A 366 -12.56 -0.54 11.77
C ARG A 366 -11.34 0.15 11.15
N LEU A 367 -11.54 1.37 10.64
CA LEU A 367 -10.48 2.27 10.18
C LEU A 367 -10.20 3.33 11.26
N ASP A 368 -9.07 3.19 11.95
CA ASP A 368 -8.63 4.12 12.99
C ASP A 368 -7.74 5.21 12.38
N HIS A 369 -8.40 6.28 11.97
CA HIS A 369 -7.83 7.41 11.24
C HIS A 369 -7.09 8.45 12.11
N ASP A 370 -6.93 8.23 13.41
CA ASP A 370 -6.37 9.20 14.36
C ASP A 370 -4.93 8.89 14.79
N LEU A 371 -4.52 7.62 14.78
CA LEU A 371 -3.16 7.20 15.08
C LEU A 371 -2.21 7.57 13.92
N ARG A 372 -1.05 8.13 14.26
CA ARG A 372 -0.13 8.76 13.29
C ARG A 372 1.23 8.09 13.16
N GLN A 373 1.67 7.25 14.11
CA GLN A 373 2.94 6.53 13.95
C GLN A 373 2.72 5.26 13.13
N SER A 374 2.31 5.44 11.88
CA SER A 374 2.13 4.38 10.90
C SER A 374 2.66 4.92 9.58
N PHE A 375 3.74 4.32 9.10
CA PHE A 375 4.53 4.86 7.99
C PHE A 375 4.69 3.79 6.89
N GLU A 376 4.84 4.25 5.66
CA GLU A 376 5.07 3.43 4.48
C GLU A 376 5.97 4.16 3.49
N GLY A 377 6.82 3.44 2.77
CA GLY A 377 7.62 3.97 1.67
C GLY A 377 6.75 4.48 0.51
N CYS A 378 7.20 5.56 -0.12
CA CYS A 378 6.55 6.09 -1.32
C CYS A 378 7.19 5.51 -2.60
N PRO A 379 6.41 5.14 -3.64
CA PRO A 379 6.98 4.81 -4.94
C PRO A 379 7.79 5.99 -5.50
N PRO A 380 9.02 5.75 -6.01
CA PRO A 380 9.94 6.84 -6.34
C PRO A 380 9.60 7.53 -7.66
N THR A 381 8.95 6.86 -8.61
CA THR A 381 8.62 7.46 -9.92
C THR A 381 7.21 7.11 -10.40
N LEU A 382 6.73 7.87 -11.38
CA LEU A 382 5.46 7.60 -12.05
C LEU A 382 5.42 6.20 -12.69
N LEU A 383 6.56 5.73 -13.22
CA LEU A 383 6.64 4.41 -13.86
C LEU A 383 6.56 3.29 -12.82
N ASP A 384 7.20 3.45 -11.67
CA ASP A 384 7.13 2.47 -10.57
C ASP A 384 5.72 2.40 -9.99
N MET A 385 5.05 3.55 -9.84
CA MET A 385 3.65 3.61 -9.45
C MET A 385 2.77 2.86 -10.46
N ALA A 386 2.98 3.06 -11.77
CA ALA A 386 2.19 2.37 -12.80
C ALA A 386 2.34 0.83 -12.74
N VAL A 387 3.52 0.32 -12.38
CA VAL A 387 3.73 -1.13 -12.18
C VAL A 387 2.97 -1.62 -10.95
N ARG A 388 3.02 -0.88 -9.83
CA ARG A 388 2.25 -1.21 -8.61
C ARG A 388 0.75 -1.19 -8.89
N GLU A 389 0.25 -0.16 -9.57
CA GLU A 389 -1.15 -0.02 -9.96
C GLU A 389 -1.63 -1.18 -10.87
N ARG A 390 -0.79 -1.71 -11.76
CA ARG A 390 -1.19 -2.83 -12.64
C ARG A 390 -1.66 -4.06 -11.87
N ARG A 391 -1.00 -4.37 -10.75
CA ARG A 391 -1.33 -5.50 -9.87
C ARG A 391 -2.63 -5.22 -9.12
N TRP A 392 -2.78 -4.00 -8.61
CA TRP A 392 -4.00 -3.56 -7.93
C TRP A 392 -5.21 -3.53 -8.86
N ALA A 393 -5.06 -3.05 -10.10
CA ALA A 393 -6.13 -3.04 -11.09
C ALA A 393 -6.65 -4.45 -11.37
N GLN A 394 -5.74 -5.41 -11.53
CA GLN A 394 -6.11 -6.81 -11.74
C GLN A 394 -6.82 -7.41 -10.52
N GLY A 395 -6.26 -7.23 -9.32
CA GLY A 395 -6.86 -7.71 -8.08
C GLY A 395 -8.26 -7.13 -7.82
N ASN A 396 -8.45 -5.84 -8.07
CA ASN A 396 -9.76 -5.20 -7.94
C ASN A 396 -10.75 -5.72 -8.99
N LEU A 397 -10.34 -5.94 -10.23
CA LEU A 397 -11.20 -6.55 -11.25
C LEU A 397 -11.56 -8.02 -10.92
N GLN A 398 -10.69 -8.77 -10.22
CA GLN A 398 -11.04 -10.11 -9.72
C GLN A 398 -12.22 -10.06 -8.73
N HIS A 399 -12.33 -8.99 -7.92
CA HIS A 399 -13.41 -8.85 -6.93
C HIS A 399 -14.80 -8.78 -7.57
N ALA A 400 -14.93 -8.48 -8.87
CA ALA A 400 -16.21 -8.53 -9.57
C ALA A 400 -16.91 -9.90 -9.43
N ARG A 401 -16.13 -10.98 -9.30
CA ARG A 401 -16.64 -12.34 -9.07
C ARG A 401 -17.12 -12.59 -7.64
N LEU A 402 -16.72 -11.74 -6.69
CA LEU A 402 -16.94 -11.91 -5.26
C LEU A 402 -18.00 -10.96 -4.69
N ILE A 403 -18.38 -9.89 -5.39
CA ILE A 403 -19.37 -8.90 -4.91
C ILE A 403 -20.68 -9.55 -4.44
N PHE A 404 -21.15 -10.56 -5.16
CA PHE A 404 -22.42 -11.24 -4.86
C PHE A 404 -22.27 -12.48 -3.98
N SER A 405 -21.11 -12.66 -3.34
CA SER A 405 -20.91 -13.74 -2.37
C SER A 405 -21.93 -13.67 -1.23
N ARG A 406 -22.34 -14.84 -0.74
CA ARG A 406 -23.39 -14.95 0.27
C ARG A 406 -22.88 -14.39 1.60
N GLY A 407 -23.71 -13.58 2.26
CA GLY A 407 -23.41 -13.03 3.60
C GLY A 407 -22.47 -11.82 3.63
N PHE A 408 -21.96 -11.35 2.49
CA PHE A 408 -21.19 -10.10 2.45
C PHE A 408 -22.08 -8.91 2.81
N ALA A 409 -21.61 -8.10 3.76
CA ALA A 409 -22.27 -6.86 4.15
C ALA A 409 -22.34 -5.89 2.97
N TRP A 410 -23.42 -5.11 2.89
CA TRP A 410 -23.61 -4.11 1.83
C TRP A 410 -22.39 -3.17 1.67
N ILE A 411 -21.83 -2.70 2.79
CA ILE A 411 -20.66 -1.81 2.75
C ILE A 411 -19.41 -2.50 2.23
N SER A 412 -19.20 -3.79 2.52
CA SER A 412 -18.09 -4.55 1.92
C SER A 412 -18.23 -4.64 0.40
N ARG A 413 -19.47 -4.77 -0.11
CA ARG A 413 -19.75 -4.71 -1.56
C ARG A 413 -19.44 -3.34 -2.14
N VAL A 414 -19.80 -2.28 -1.42
CA VAL A 414 -19.45 -0.90 -1.82
C VAL A 414 -17.93 -0.73 -1.90
N HIS A 415 -17.15 -1.27 -0.96
CA HIS A 415 -15.68 -1.22 -1.05
C HIS A 415 -15.15 -1.92 -2.30
N PHE A 416 -15.67 -3.10 -2.67
CA PHE A 416 -15.30 -3.76 -3.93
C PHE A 416 -15.68 -2.93 -5.16
N VAL A 417 -16.88 -2.34 -5.19
CA VAL A 417 -17.33 -1.49 -6.30
C VAL A 417 -16.45 -0.25 -6.42
N ILE A 418 -16.11 0.42 -5.31
CA ILE A 418 -15.18 1.56 -5.30
C ILE A 418 -13.80 1.14 -5.81
N GLY A 419 -13.30 -0.03 -5.39
CA GLY A 419 -12.04 -0.58 -5.87
C GLY A 419 -12.00 -0.82 -7.38
N ILE A 420 -13.06 -1.41 -7.94
CA ILE A 420 -13.21 -1.62 -9.39
C ILE A 420 -13.33 -0.29 -10.13
N LEU A 421 -14.23 0.60 -9.68
CA LEU A 421 -14.47 1.89 -10.32
C LEU A 421 -13.24 2.80 -10.24
N GLY A 422 -12.42 2.67 -9.19
CA GLY A 422 -11.16 3.40 -9.05
C GLY A 422 -10.24 3.26 -10.27
N PHE A 423 -10.26 2.12 -10.96
CA PHE A 423 -9.53 1.91 -12.20
C PHE A 423 -10.40 2.04 -13.46
N LEU A 424 -11.68 1.65 -13.41
CA LEU A 424 -12.59 1.72 -14.56
C LEU A 424 -13.00 3.16 -14.91
N MET A 425 -12.90 4.10 -13.99
CA MET A 425 -13.19 5.52 -14.27
C MET A 425 -12.22 6.11 -15.30
N SER A 426 -10.98 5.64 -15.40
CA SER A 426 -10.01 6.09 -16.42
C SER A 426 -10.49 5.83 -17.87
N PRO A 427 -10.84 4.59 -18.27
CA PRO A 427 -11.41 4.36 -19.60
C PRO A 427 -12.78 5.01 -19.82
N ILE A 428 -13.62 5.12 -18.78
CA ILE A 428 -14.93 5.82 -18.88
C ILE A 428 -14.70 7.31 -19.19
N TRP A 429 -13.74 7.95 -18.51
CA TRP A 429 -13.43 9.36 -18.73
C TRP A 429 -12.79 9.60 -20.10
N LEU A 430 -11.92 8.69 -20.56
CA LEU A 430 -11.40 8.71 -21.92
C LEU A 430 -12.54 8.58 -22.95
N ALA A 431 -13.47 7.65 -22.76
CA ALA A 431 -14.63 7.49 -23.62
C ALA A 431 -15.49 8.76 -23.66
N MET A 432 -15.68 9.41 -22.51
CA MET A 432 -16.41 10.68 -22.42
C MET A 432 -15.75 11.78 -23.28
N ILE A 433 -14.41 11.90 -23.22
CA ILE A 433 -13.66 12.85 -24.05
C ILE A 433 -13.82 12.51 -25.54
N LEU A 434 -13.65 11.24 -25.92
CA LEU A 434 -13.76 10.82 -27.32
C LEU A 434 -15.17 11.06 -27.89
N VAL A 435 -16.21 10.76 -27.12
CA VAL A 435 -17.61 11.05 -27.52
C VAL A 435 -17.84 12.55 -27.61
N GLY A 436 -17.29 13.35 -26.68
CA GLY A 436 -17.36 14.82 -26.74
C GLY A 436 -16.68 15.40 -27.99
N LEU A 437 -15.50 14.89 -28.35
CA LEU A 437 -14.79 15.24 -29.58
C LEU A 437 -15.58 14.83 -30.82
N ALA A 438 -16.16 13.63 -30.84
CA ALA A 438 -16.99 13.16 -31.94
C ALA A 438 -18.27 14.00 -32.13
N LEU A 439 -18.92 14.39 -31.04
CA LEU A 439 -20.07 15.31 -31.07
C LEU A 439 -19.67 16.67 -31.66
N SER A 440 -18.53 17.19 -31.23
CA SER A 440 -18.01 18.47 -31.72
C SER A 440 -17.71 18.40 -33.22
N ALA A 441 -17.02 17.35 -33.67
CA ALA A 441 -16.77 17.10 -35.08
C ALA A 441 -18.08 16.93 -35.88
N ASN A 442 -19.07 16.22 -35.34
CA ASN A 442 -20.37 16.07 -36.00
C ASN A 442 -21.08 17.42 -36.20
N VAL A 443 -21.08 18.30 -35.19
CA VAL A 443 -21.66 19.65 -35.30
C VAL A 443 -20.90 20.52 -36.31
N LEU A 444 -19.57 20.42 -36.35
CA LEU A 444 -18.72 21.18 -37.27
C LEU A 444 -18.82 20.70 -38.72
N LEU A 445 -19.05 19.40 -38.94
CA LEU A 445 -19.06 18.77 -40.26
C LEU A 445 -20.48 18.56 -40.83
N SER A 446 -21.52 18.58 -39.99
CA SER A 446 -22.92 18.41 -40.42
C SER A 446 -23.60 19.76 -40.54
N ARG A 447 -24.30 20.00 -41.66
CA ARG A 447 -25.21 21.15 -41.77
C ARG A 447 -26.43 20.88 -40.89
N PRO A 448 -26.82 21.80 -39.98
CA PRO A 448 -28.04 21.59 -39.19
C PRO A 448 -29.24 21.53 -40.14
N ASP A 449 -29.96 20.40 -40.12
CA ASP A 449 -31.24 20.29 -40.79
C ASP A 449 -32.30 20.94 -39.90
N TYR A 450 -32.60 22.20 -40.17
CA TYR A 450 -33.61 22.95 -39.42
C TYR A 450 -35.03 22.49 -39.76
N PHE A 451 -35.20 21.71 -40.84
CA PHE A 451 -36.48 21.22 -41.36
C PHE A 451 -36.54 19.71 -41.62
N PRO A 452 -36.35 18.86 -40.60
CA PRO A 452 -36.31 17.40 -40.74
C PRO A 452 -37.64 16.75 -41.15
N GLN A 453 -38.77 17.47 -41.06
CA GLN A 453 -40.09 16.98 -41.50
C GLN A 453 -40.63 17.80 -42.68
N THR A 454 -41.24 17.12 -43.66
CA THR A 454 -41.81 17.74 -44.88
C THR A 454 -42.92 18.77 -44.56
N TYR A 455 -43.57 18.66 -43.40
CA TYR A 455 -44.62 19.56 -42.94
C TYR A 455 -44.34 20.08 -41.53
N GLN A 456 -43.38 21.01 -41.40
CA GLN A 456 -43.16 21.73 -40.15
C GLN A 456 -43.25 23.25 -40.35
N LEU A 457 -43.95 23.93 -39.45
CA LEU A 457 -44.20 25.39 -39.50
C LEU A 457 -43.10 26.21 -38.82
N PHE A 458 -42.30 25.59 -37.94
CA PHE A 458 -41.23 26.24 -37.18
C PHE A 458 -39.94 25.43 -37.27
N PRO A 459 -38.76 26.08 -37.38
CA PRO A 459 -37.48 25.39 -37.41
C PRO A 459 -37.19 24.67 -36.07
N THR A 460 -36.64 23.46 -36.15
CA THR A 460 -36.07 22.80 -34.97
C THR A 460 -34.66 23.32 -34.74
N TRP A 461 -34.50 24.23 -33.78
CA TRP A 461 -33.17 24.72 -33.40
C TRP A 461 -32.42 23.66 -32.61
N PRO A 462 -31.16 23.33 -32.96
CA PRO A 462 -30.30 22.53 -32.10
C PRO A 462 -30.10 23.28 -30.77
N THR A 463 -30.68 22.78 -29.68
CA THR A 463 -30.50 23.38 -28.35
C THR A 463 -29.25 22.80 -27.71
N PHE A 464 -28.22 23.63 -27.58
CA PHE A 464 -27.07 23.37 -26.74
C PHE A 464 -26.94 24.57 -25.81
N ASP A 465 -27.16 24.40 -24.51
CA ASP A 465 -27.07 25.48 -23.52
C ASP A 465 -25.63 25.58 -22.97
N PRO A 466 -24.78 26.49 -23.51
CA PRO A 466 -23.39 26.60 -23.09
C PRO A 466 -23.25 27.10 -21.65
N VAL A 467 -24.23 27.87 -21.15
CA VAL A 467 -24.19 28.44 -19.79
C VAL A 467 -24.39 27.33 -18.77
N ARG A 468 -25.35 26.43 -18.98
CA ARG A 468 -25.53 25.25 -18.12
C ARG A 468 -24.31 24.36 -18.11
N MET A 469 -23.70 24.12 -19.28
CA MET A 469 -22.51 23.29 -19.37
C MET A 469 -21.31 23.92 -18.65
N LEU A 470 -21.17 25.24 -18.71
CA LEU A 470 -20.18 25.96 -17.91
C LEU A 470 -20.43 25.76 -16.41
N TRP A 471 -21.66 25.87 -15.94
CA TRP A 471 -21.99 25.64 -14.52
C TRP A 471 -21.78 24.20 -14.07
N LEU A 472 -22.12 23.22 -14.92
CA LEU A 472 -21.81 21.81 -14.66
C LEU A 472 -20.30 21.58 -14.55
N PHE A 473 -19.50 22.23 -15.41
CA PHE A 473 -18.05 22.19 -15.32
C PHE A 473 -17.53 22.85 -14.04
N ILE A 474 -18.02 24.04 -13.67
CA ILE A 474 -17.68 24.72 -12.42
C ILE A 474 -18.04 23.83 -11.23
N ALA A 475 -19.19 23.16 -11.24
CA ALA A 475 -19.58 22.23 -10.18
C ALA A 475 -18.63 21.03 -10.09
N ALA A 476 -18.27 20.41 -11.22
CA ALA A 476 -17.32 19.30 -11.26
C ALA A 476 -15.94 19.72 -10.73
N MET A 477 -15.43 20.88 -11.15
CA MET A 477 -14.17 21.45 -10.64
C MET A 477 -14.27 21.77 -9.15
N SER A 478 -15.42 22.27 -8.68
CA SER A 478 -15.66 22.54 -7.26
C SER A 478 -15.58 21.25 -6.44
N PHE A 479 -16.22 20.17 -6.88
CA PHE A 479 -16.15 18.88 -6.19
C PHE A 479 -14.73 18.32 -6.13
N LEU A 480 -13.89 18.60 -7.13
CA LEU A 480 -12.50 18.17 -7.15
C LEU A 480 -11.59 19.03 -6.25
N LEU A 481 -11.76 20.35 -6.27
CA LEU A 481 -10.83 21.31 -5.65
C LEU A 481 -11.22 21.72 -4.24
N VAL A 482 -12.52 21.87 -3.94
CA VAL A 482 -13.01 22.28 -2.61
C VAL A 482 -12.51 21.35 -1.49
N PRO A 483 -12.49 20.00 -1.64
CA PRO A 483 -11.86 19.12 -0.67
C PRO A 483 -10.41 19.47 -0.33
N LYS A 484 -9.61 19.81 -1.33
CA LYS A 484 -8.21 20.21 -1.14
C LYS A 484 -8.12 21.51 -0.34
N PHE A 485 -8.95 22.50 -0.67
CA PHE A 485 -8.98 23.76 0.08
C PHE A 485 -9.47 23.58 1.53
N ILE A 486 -10.48 22.73 1.77
CA ILE A 486 -10.93 22.39 3.13
C ILE A 486 -9.78 21.78 3.94
N ALA A 487 -9.01 20.86 3.33
CA ALA A 487 -7.86 20.25 3.99
C ALA A 487 -6.73 21.26 4.28
N ILE A 488 -6.47 22.20 3.36
CA ILE A 488 -5.49 23.29 3.57
C ILE A 488 -5.93 24.21 4.70
N LEU A 489 -7.20 24.64 4.72
CA LEU A 489 -7.75 25.46 5.81
C LEU A 489 -7.64 24.72 7.15
N ARG A 490 -7.99 23.44 7.18
CA ARG A 490 -7.82 22.61 8.39
C ARG A 490 -6.36 22.50 8.81
N ALA A 491 -5.42 22.47 7.87
CA ALA A 491 -3.99 22.45 8.17
C ALA A 491 -3.52 23.79 8.76
N TRP A 492 -4.03 24.94 8.29
CA TRP A 492 -3.74 26.27 8.85
C TRP A 492 -4.26 26.44 10.28
N LEU A 493 -5.41 25.84 10.59
CA LEU A 493 -6.00 25.85 11.93
C LEU A 493 -5.32 24.90 12.93
N ARG A 494 -4.25 24.20 12.52
CA ARG A 494 -3.56 23.19 13.33
C ARG A 494 -2.05 23.43 13.28
N PRO A 495 -1.27 22.82 14.20
CA PRO A 495 0.19 22.86 14.14
C PRO A 495 0.77 22.32 12.82
N LEU A 496 -0.03 21.56 12.06
CA LEU A 496 0.34 21.00 10.77
C LEU A 496 0.93 22.05 9.82
N ALA A 497 0.29 23.20 9.60
CA ALA A 497 0.84 24.20 8.69
C ALA A 497 2.19 24.75 9.15
N ARG A 498 2.34 25.07 10.45
CA ARG A 498 3.62 25.50 11.03
C ARG A 498 4.70 24.44 10.85
N ASN A 499 4.35 23.18 11.05
CA ASN A 499 5.24 22.03 10.90
C ASN A 499 5.50 21.66 9.43
N SER A 500 4.79 22.26 8.47
CA SER A 500 4.94 21.99 7.02
C SER A 500 5.50 23.16 6.21
N GLY A 501 5.99 24.24 6.85
CA GLY A 501 6.50 25.40 6.11
C GLY A 501 5.89 26.74 6.47
N GLY A 502 4.77 26.74 7.20
CA GLY A 502 3.90 27.90 7.36
C GLY A 502 2.84 27.98 6.25
N ASN A 503 1.88 28.88 6.42
CA ASN A 503 0.67 28.94 5.58
C ASN A 503 0.97 29.23 4.10
N VAL A 504 1.90 30.15 3.83
CA VAL A 504 2.27 30.55 2.46
C VAL A 504 2.94 29.39 1.71
N ARG A 505 3.92 28.73 2.33
CA ARG A 505 4.62 27.59 1.71
C ARG A 505 3.71 26.38 1.53
N LEU A 506 2.77 26.16 2.46
CA LEU A 506 1.75 25.14 2.31
C LEU A 506 0.86 25.40 1.09
N LEU A 507 0.39 26.65 0.91
CA LEU A 507 -0.41 27.03 -0.25
C LEU A 507 0.38 26.91 -1.56
N ALA A 508 1.62 27.40 -1.60
CA ALA A 508 2.49 27.26 -2.78
C ALA A 508 2.73 25.79 -3.12
N SER A 509 2.93 24.93 -2.12
CA SER A 509 3.07 23.48 -2.28
C SER A 509 1.79 22.83 -2.82
N ALA A 510 0.62 23.26 -2.35
CA ALA A 510 -0.67 22.78 -2.83
C ALA A 510 -0.95 23.22 -4.27
N ILE A 511 -0.62 24.46 -4.64
CA ILE A 511 -0.73 24.93 -6.03
C ILE A 511 0.21 24.13 -6.94
N PHE A 512 1.47 23.96 -6.52
CA PHE A 512 2.44 23.14 -7.26
C PHE A 512 1.95 21.69 -7.42
N GLU A 513 1.40 21.11 -6.37
CA GLU A 513 0.78 19.78 -6.41
C GLU A 513 -0.38 19.73 -7.39
N ILE A 514 -1.32 20.69 -7.34
CA ILE A 514 -2.47 20.72 -8.25
C ILE A 514 -2.02 20.79 -9.72
N VAL A 515 -1.04 21.65 -10.03
CA VAL A 515 -0.52 21.80 -11.40
C VAL A 515 0.14 20.49 -11.86
N LEU A 516 1.04 19.92 -11.06
CA LEU A 516 1.76 18.73 -11.45
C LEU A 516 0.85 17.49 -11.51
N SER A 517 -0.10 17.34 -10.58
CA SER A 517 -1.14 16.31 -10.63
C SER A 517 -2.04 16.44 -11.86
N ALA A 518 -2.40 17.67 -12.26
CA ALA A 518 -3.18 17.91 -13.47
C ALA A 518 -2.42 17.51 -14.75
N LEU A 519 -1.09 17.66 -14.79
CA LEU A 519 -0.27 17.20 -15.91
C LEU A 519 -0.10 15.67 -15.93
N ILE A 520 -0.05 15.04 -14.74
CA ILE A 520 0.12 13.59 -14.61
C ILE A 520 -1.19 12.83 -14.88
N ALA A 521 -2.36 13.38 -14.51
CA ALA A 521 -3.63 12.68 -14.58
C ALA A 521 -4.01 12.14 -15.99
N PRO A 522 -3.85 12.88 -17.11
CA PRO A 522 -4.10 12.36 -18.45
C PRO A 522 -3.20 11.18 -18.82
N VAL A 523 -1.95 11.21 -18.34
CA VAL A 523 -0.97 10.13 -18.58
C VAL A 523 -1.38 8.89 -17.79
N GLN A 524 -1.75 9.05 -16.52
CA GLN A 524 -2.30 7.97 -15.69
C GLN A 524 -3.57 7.38 -16.30
N MET A 525 -4.49 8.22 -16.80
CA MET A 525 -5.70 7.76 -17.48
C MET A 525 -5.38 6.81 -18.64
N LEU A 526 -4.44 7.18 -19.53
CA LEU A 526 -4.07 6.32 -20.66
C LEU A 526 -3.35 5.04 -20.22
N ILE A 527 -2.47 5.13 -19.23
CA ILE A 527 -1.81 3.96 -18.64
C ILE A 527 -2.86 3.00 -18.08
N GLN A 528 -3.72 3.46 -17.17
CA GLN A 528 -4.76 2.63 -16.53
C GLN A 528 -5.74 2.07 -17.56
N THR A 529 -6.14 2.86 -18.56
CA THR A 529 -6.97 2.37 -19.67
C THR A 529 -6.31 1.20 -20.41
N ARG A 530 -5.02 1.33 -20.76
CA ARG A 530 -4.27 0.23 -21.38
C ARG A 530 -4.23 -1.00 -20.48
N GLN A 531 -3.95 -0.81 -19.19
CA GLN A 531 -3.88 -1.91 -18.22
C GLN A 531 -5.21 -2.66 -18.10
N ILE A 532 -6.34 -1.95 -18.04
CA ILE A 532 -7.68 -2.54 -18.04
C ILE A 532 -7.94 -3.33 -19.32
N LEU A 533 -7.61 -2.78 -20.49
CA LEU A 533 -7.74 -3.49 -21.77
C LEU A 533 -6.87 -4.76 -21.83
N GLU A 534 -5.66 -4.73 -21.26
CA GLU A 534 -4.78 -5.89 -21.16
C GLU A 534 -5.36 -6.98 -20.24
N ILE A 535 -5.92 -6.62 -19.09
CA ILE A 535 -6.58 -7.55 -18.16
C ILE A 535 -7.78 -8.22 -18.84
N LEU A 536 -8.62 -7.44 -19.51
CA LEU A 536 -9.79 -7.96 -20.22
C LEU A 536 -9.41 -8.87 -21.39
N ARG A 537 -8.23 -8.66 -21.99
CA ARG A 537 -7.65 -9.54 -23.02
C ARG A 537 -6.94 -10.78 -22.44
N GLY A 538 -6.97 -10.99 -21.13
CA GLY A 538 -6.40 -12.17 -20.48
C GLY A 538 -4.91 -12.08 -20.15
N ARG A 539 -4.29 -10.89 -20.19
CA ARG A 539 -2.88 -10.74 -19.83
C ARG A 539 -2.73 -10.60 -18.32
N ASP A 540 -1.91 -11.46 -17.73
CA ASP A 540 -1.54 -11.40 -16.31
C ASP A 540 -0.51 -10.29 -16.06
N SER A 541 -0.54 -9.68 -14.88
CA SER A 541 0.40 -8.63 -14.48
C SER A 541 1.82 -9.14 -14.28
N GLY A 542 2.01 -10.45 -14.14
CA GLY A 542 3.26 -11.04 -13.68
C GLY A 542 3.60 -10.60 -12.25
N TRP A 543 4.77 -11.04 -11.77
CA TRP A 543 5.37 -10.61 -10.51
C TRP A 543 6.86 -10.37 -10.74
N GLU A 544 7.21 -9.18 -11.20
CA GLU A 544 8.61 -8.73 -11.24
C GLU A 544 8.93 -7.95 -9.97
N ALA A 545 10.13 -8.17 -9.43
CA ALA A 545 10.63 -7.43 -8.28
C ALA A 545 10.67 -5.92 -8.61
N GLN A 546 10.31 -5.10 -7.63
CA GLN A 546 10.37 -3.65 -7.77
C GLN A 546 11.84 -3.24 -7.96
N VAL A 547 12.14 -2.50 -9.03
CA VAL A 547 13.51 -2.06 -9.33
C VAL A 547 13.98 -1.07 -8.26
N ARG A 548 15.25 -1.22 -7.88
CA ARG A 548 15.93 -0.47 -6.81
C ARG A 548 15.85 1.06 -7.00
N ALA A 549 15.89 1.75 -5.85
CA ALA A 549 15.63 3.16 -5.60
C ALA A 549 16.06 4.20 -6.67
N GLY A 550 15.10 5.06 -7.03
CA GLY A 550 15.32 6.52 -7.16
C GLY A 550 16.19 7.03 -8.31
N GLN A 551 16.57 6.21 -9.29
CA GLN A 551 17.32 6.70 -10.43
C GLN A 551 16.40 7.31 -11.49
N MET A 552 16.84 8.43 -12.07
CA MET A 552 16.11 9.05 -13.18
C MET A 552 16.14 8.11 -14.39
N PRO A 553 14.97 7.67 -14.91
CA PRO A 553 14.92 6.73 -16.02
C PRO A 553 15.54 7.35 -17.28
N PRO A 554 16.45 6.65 -18.00
CA PRO A 554 17.10 7.19 -19.20
C PRO A 554 16.10 7.72 -20.23
N TRP A 555 16.49 8.74 -21.01
CA TRP A 555 15.60 9.36 -22.01
C TRP A 555 15.01 8.34 -22.99
N GLY A 556 15.80 7.37 -23.46
CA GLY A 556 15.32 6.33 -24.37
C GLY A 556 14.17 5.50 -23.77
N VAL A 557 14.23 5.18 -22.47
CA VAL A 557 13.16 4.46 -21.77
C VAL A 557 11.91 5.33 -21.67
N VAL A 558 12.07 6.58 -21.26
CA VAL A 558 10.94 7.51 -21.06
C VAL A 558 10.27 7.83 -22.40
N LEU A 559 11.03 8.16 -23.45
CA LEU A 559 10.49 8.43 -24.77
C LEU A 559 9.74 7.21 -25.31
N ARG A 560 10.30 5.98 -25.19
CA ARG A 560 9.61 4.76 -25.64
C ARG A 560 8.32 4.50 -24.86
N ARG A 561 8.33 4.68 -23.54
CA ARG A 561 7.16 4.45 -22.67
C ARG A 561 6.07 5.49 -22.87
N HIS A 562 6.44 6.73 -23.21
CA HIS A 562 5.51 7.86 -23.36
C HIS A 562 5.22 8.24 -24.82
N ALA A 563 5.82 7.57 -25.82
CA ALA A 563 5.63 7.89 -27.25
C ALA A 563 4.16 7.92 -27.65
N ILE A 564 3.37 6.93 -27.21
CA ILE A 564 1.94 6.89 -27.50
C ILE A 564 1.20 8.11 -26.92
N HIS A 565 1.56 8.55 -25.72
CA HIS A 565 0.92 9.71 -25.08
C HIS A 565 1.20 10.99 -25.87
N VAL A 566 2.46 11.19 -26.28
CA VAL A 566 2.85 12.35 -27.10
C VAL A 566 2.16 12.30 -28.47
N ILE A 567 2.16 11.15 -29.15
CA ILE A 567 1.48 10.99 -30.44
C ILE A 567 0.00 11.31 -30.33
N THR A 568 -0.71 10.74 -29.34
CA THR A 568 -2.14 10.99 -29.14
C THR A 568 -2.41 12.46 -28.80
N GLY A 569 -1.58 13.07 -27.93
CA GLY A 569 -1.68 14.49 -27.57
C GLY A 569 -1.46 15.41 -28.78
N THR A 570 -0.39 15.21 -29.54
CA THR A 570 -0.05 16.02 -30.72
C THR A 570 -1.07 15.82 -31.84
N ALA A 571 -1.51 14.59 -32.11
CA ALA A 571 -2.53 14.33 -33.12
C ALA A 571 -3.85 15.02 -32.77
N THR A 572 -4.29 14.93 -31.50
CA THR A 572 -5.51 15.62 -31.03
C THR A 572 -5.36 17.14 -31.10
N LEU A 573 -4.19 17.68 -30.72
CA LEU A 573 -3.86 19.10 -30.85
C LEU A 573 -4.00 19.58 -32.29
N VAL A 574 -3.40 18.87 -33.25
CA VAL A 574 -3.45 19.20 -34.68
C VAL A 574 -4.89 19.19 -35.19
N VAL A 575 -5.65 18.13 -34.89
CA VAL A 575 -7.07 18.02 -35.30
C VAL A 575 -7.90 19.19 -34.74
N LEU A 576 -7.73 19.51 -33.46
CA LEU A 576 -8.47 20.60 -32.81
C LEU A 576 -8.05 21.97 -33.32
N ALA A 577 -6.76 22.18 -33.62
CA ALA A 577 -6.28 23.44 -34.17
C ALA A 577 -6.88 23.77 -35.54
N PHE A 578 -7.23 22.75 -36.35
CA PHE A 578 -7.89 22.96 -37.64
C PHE A 578 -9.42 22.97 -37.55
N LEU A 579 -10.02 22.09 -36.73
CA LEU A 579 -11.47 21.92 -36.71
C LEU A 579 -12.17 22.77 -35.64
N ALA A 580 -11.58 22.94 -34.46
CA ALA A 580 -12.23 23.57 -33.32
C ALA A 580 -11.25 24.30 -32.38
N PRO A 581 -10.58 25.39 -32.83
CA PRO A 581 -9.51 26.04 -32.06
C PRO A 581 -9.91 26.47 -30.65
N TRP A 582 -11.18 26.87 -30.45
CA TRP A 582 -11.69 27.26 -29.15
C TRP A 582 -11.64 26.13 -28.10
N GLN A 583 -11.72 24.87 -28.53
CA GLN A 583 -11.64 23.70 -27.65
C GLN A 583 -10.24 23.50 -27.07
N LEU A 584 -9.20 24.08 -27.69
CA LEU A 584 -7.84 23.99 -27.20
C LEU A 584 -7.68 24.62 -25.82
N ILE A 585 -8.40 25.72 -25.52
CA ILE A 585 -8.35 26.36 -24.21
C ILE A 585 -8.82 25.37 -23.14
N TRP A 586 -9.94 24.69 -23.39
CA TRP A 586 -10.56 23.76 -22.45
C TRP A 586 -9.79 22.45 -22.29
N LEU A 587 -9.23 21.93 -23.39
CA LEU A 587 -8.46 20.68 -23.39
C LEU A 587 -6.97 20.89 -23.14
N SER A 588 -6.51 22.14 -22.99
CA SER A 588 -5.09 22.47 -22.82
C SER A 588 -4.41 21.72 -21.67
N PRO A 589 -5.00 21.51 -20.47
CA PRO A 589 -4.31 20.78 -19.41
C PRO A 589 -4.09 19.31 -19.78
N ILE A 590 -5.04 18.71 -20.51
CA ILE A 590 -4.97 17.34 -20.98
C ILE A 590 -3.90 17.21 -22.05
N LEU A 591 -3.94 18.06 -23.08
CA LEU A 591 -2.98 18.08 -24.17
C LEU A 591 -1.56 18.36 -23.67
N ALA A 592 -1.39 19.35 -22.79
CA ALA A 592 -0.12 19.66 -22.15
C ALA A 592 0.42 18.48 -21.35
N GLY A 593 -0.42 17.83 -20.53
CA GLY A 593 -0.04 16.64 -19.77
C GLY A 593 0.47 15.50 -20.67
N LEU A 594 -0.23 15.24 -21.78
CA LEU A 594 0.14 14.18 -22.74
C LEU A 594 1.43 14.50 -23.51
N ILE A 595 1.54 15.72 -24.06
CA ILE A 595 2.70 16.14 -24.87
C ILE A 595 3.95 16.27 -23.99
N LEU A 596 3.82 16.85 -22.79
CA LEU A 596 4.92 17.02 -21.84
C LEU A 596 5.17 15.76 -20.99
N SER A 597 4.48 14.65 -21.26
CA SER A 597 4.59 13.43 -20.45
C SER A 597 6.02 12.89 -20.32
N PRO A 598 6.92 12.94 -21.33
CA PRO A 598 8.30 12.53 -21.13
C PRO A 598 9.08 13.43 -20.16
N MET A 599 8.90 14.75 -20.27
CA MET A 599 9.57 15.73 -19.42
C MET A 599 9.08 15.63 -17.98
N THR A 600 7.75 15.62 -17.78
CA THR A 600 7.13 15.51 -16.46
C THR A 600 7.50 14.20 -15.78
N SER A 601 7.45 13.06 -16.48
CA SER A 601 7.85 11.75 -15.94
C SER A 601 9.33 11.72 -15.53
N ARG A 602 10.24 12.19 -16.39
CA ARG A 602 11.68 12.16 -16.10
C ARG A 602 12.10 13.14 -15.02
N TRP A 603 11.65 14.39 -15.07
CA TRP A 603 12.05 15.40 -14.10
C TRP A 603 11.39 15.19 -12.75
N SER A 604 10.14 14.71 -12.72
CA SER A 604 9.50 14.36 -11.45
C SER A 604 10.19 13.19 -10.76
N ALA A 605 10.86 12.30 -11.51
CA ALA A 605 11.69 11.21 -11.00
C ALA A 605 13.07 11.64 -10.48
N SER A 606 13.43 12.93 -10.49
CA SER A 606 14.76 13.39 -10.05
C SER A 606 14.87 13.59 -8.53
N PRO A 607 15.78 12.88 -7.84
CA PRO A 607 16.10 13.18 -6.44
C PRO A 607 16.78 14.54 -6.25
N VAL A 608 17.50 15.03 -7.27
CA VAL A 608 18.19 16.33 -7.22
C VAL A 608 17.15 17.45 -7.15
N PHE A 609 16.15 17.43 -8.04
CA PHE A 609 15.05 18.38 -7.99
C PHE A 609 14.19 18.22 -6.73
N GLY A 610 13.97 16.98 -6.27
CA GLY A 610 13.30 16.72 -5.02
C GLY A 610 13.96 17.39 -3.82
N ARG A 611 15.29 17.23 -3.67
CA ARG A 611 16.09 17.90 -2.63
C ARG A 611 16.09 19.42 -2.79
N TRP A 612 16.17 19.94 -4.02
CA TRP A 612 16.09 21.36 -4.27
C TRP A 612 14.75 21.94 -3.81
N ALA A 613 13.62 21.31 -4.19
CA ALA A 613 12.29 21.73 -3.78
C ALA A 613 12.14 21.71 -2.24
N ARG A 614 12.72 20.70 -1.56
CA ARG A 614 12.74 20.63 -0.09
C ARG A 614 13.49 21.82 0.52
N ARG A 615 14.66 22.17 -0.01
CA ARG A 615 15.45 23.35 0.44
C ARG A 615 14.67 24.66 0.27
N GLN A 616 13.90 24.78 -0.81
CA GLN A 616 13.00 25.93 -1.03
C GLN A 616 11.73 25.91 -0.16
N GLY A 617 11.52 24.85 0.62
CA GLY A 617 10.34 24.70 1.47
C GLY A 617 9.07 24.29 0.71
N LEU A 618 9.20 23.78 -0.51
CA LEU A 618 8.09 23.23 -1.31
C LEU A 618 7.87 21.74 -1.02
N LEU A 619 6.60 21.35 -0.96
CA LEU A 619 6.13 19.99 -0.68
C LEU A 619 6.66 19.43 0.65
N VAL A 620 6.89 20.29 1.65
CA VAL A 620 7.47 19.89 2.93
C VAL A 620 6.36 19.34 3.83
N THR A 621 6.61 18.16 4.37
CA THR A 621 5.77 17.50 5.39
C THR A 621 6.39 17.63 6.79
N PRO A 622 5.61 17.50 7.88
CA PRO A 622 6.14 17.51 9.25
C PRO A 622 7.26 16.49 9.46
N GLU A 623 7.07 15.29 8.92
CA GLU A 623 7.99 14.16 9.04
C GLU A 623 9.31 14.40 8.28
N GLU A 624 9.37 15.35 7.34
CA GLU A 624 10.62 15.79 6.71
C GLU A 624 11.34 16.88 7.51
N ARG A 625 10.65 17.65 8.34
CA ARG A 625 11.27 18.67 9.20
C ARG A 625 11.80 18.07 10.48
N GLU A 626 10.97 17.28 11.12
CA GLU A 626 11.28 16.55 12.33
C GLU A 626 11.08 15.07 12.02
N ALA A 627 12.16 14.43 11.59
CA ALA A 627 12.14 13.02 11.22
C ALA A 627 11.74 12.18 12.43
N PRO A 628 10.71 11.32 12.33
CA PRO A 628 10.33 10.43 13.41
C PRO A 628 11.52 9.61 13.90
N GLU A 629 11.72 9.55 15.21
CA GLU A 629 12.84 8.82 15.83
C GLU A 629 12.95 7.38 15.34
N MET A 630 11.81 6.71 15.16
CA MET A 630 11.76 5.35 14.61
C MET A 630 12.48 5.24 13.26
N LEU A 631 12.24 6.20 12.34
CA LEU A 631 12.83 6.16 11.00
C LEU A 631 14.32 6.53 11.03
N THR A 632 14.71 7.50 11.85
CA THR A 632 16.14 7.87 11.99
C THR A 632 16.94 6.76 12.67
N ALA A 633 16.37 6.10 13.68
CA ALA A 633 16.98 4.94 14.32
C ALA A 633 17.06 3.74 13.39
N ALA A 634 16.01 3.48 12.59
CA ALA A 634 16.02 2.42 11.59
C ALA A 634 17.15 2.61 10.58
N HIS A 635 17.32 3.80 10.00
CA HIS A 635 18.43 4.08 9.08
C HIS A 635 19.80 3.93 9.74
N ALA A 636 19.95 4.36 11.01
CA ALA A 636 21.20 4.19 11.74
C ALA A 636 21.52 2.71 12.03
N LEU A 637 20.50 1.90 12.29
CA LEU A 637 20.64 0.45 12.51
C LEU A 637 20.87 -0.29 11.18
N GLU A 638 20.20 0.09 10.11
CA GLU A 638 20.43 -0.39 8.75
C GLU A 638 21.90 -0.21 8.35
N PHE A 639 22.43 1.01 8.49
CA PHE A 639 23.83 1.30 8.13
C PHE A 639 24.82 0.41 8.90
N ARG A 640 24.56 0.18 10.19
CA ARG A 640 25.39 -0.68 11.04
C ARG A 640 25.28 -2.15 10.65
N ILE A 641 24.07 -2.66 10.49
CA ILE A 641 23.84 -4.05 10.08
C ILE A 641 24.47 -4.29 8.72
N SER A 642 24.28 -3.39 7.75
CA SER A 642 24.91 -3.44 6.41
C SER A 642 26.44 -3.52 6.48
N GLY A 643 27.08 -2.88 7.46
CA GLY A 643 28.52 -2.98 7.69
C GLY A 643 29.01 -4.37 8.14
N THR A 644 28.11 -5.20 8.68
CA THR A 644 28.39 -6.58 9.09
C THR A 644 28.00 -7.62 8.05
N LEU A 645 27.29 -7.22 7.00
CA LEU A 645 26.80 -8.13 5.98
C LEU A 645 27.89 -8.52 4.99
N PRO A 646 27.82 -9.75 4.45
CA PRO A 646 28.71 -10.20 3.39
C PRO A 646 28.47 -9.41 2.09
N ARG A 647 29.31 -8.41 1.80
CA ARG A 647 29.17 -7.58 0.58
C ARG A 647 29.77 -8.20 -0.68
N GLU A 648 30.79 -9.05 -0.53
CA GLU A 648 31.51 -9.67 -1.65
C GLU A 648 31.73 -11.16 -1.39
N GLY A 649 31.48 -11.99 -2.41
CA GLY A 649 31.72 -13.43 -2.37
C GLY A 649 30.47 -14.32 -2.24
N GLY A 650 29.28 -13.76 -1.96
CA GLY A 650 28.01 -14.51 -1.93
C GLY A 650 28.11 -15.81 -1.12
N LEU A 651 27.60 -16.91 -1.67
CA LEU A 651 27.66 -18.24 -1.06
C LEU A 651 29.07 -18.77 -0.74
N THR A 652 30.14 -18.29 -1.39
CA THR A 652 31.51 -18.76 -1.08
C THR A 652 31.91 -18.47 0.36
N LEU A 653 31.31 -17.45 0.98
CA LEU A 653 31.58 -17.05 2.35
C LEU A 653 31.08 -18.06 3.37
N LEU A 654 30.11 -18.92 3.03
CA LEU A 654 29.67 -20.01 3.91
C LEU A 654 30.80 -21.01 4.20
N GLY A 655 31.65 -21.27 3.21
CA GLY A 655 32.83 -22.10 3.38
C GLY A 655 33.95 -21.37 4.13
N ARG A 656 34.19 -20.10 3.75
CA ARG A 656 35.36 -19.32 4.18
C ARG A 656 35.22 -18.64 5.55
N ASN A 657 34.01 -18.35 6.01
CA ASN A 657 33.77 -17.62 7.26
C ASN A 657 33.05 -18.51 8.30
N PRO A 658 33.78 -19.10 9.26
CA PRO A 658 33.20 -19.96 10.30
C PRO A 658 32.17 -19.25 11.18
N ALA A 659 32.34 -17.94 11.44
CA ALA A 659 31.42 -17.17 12.27
C ALA A 659 30.08 -16.95 11.57
N LEU A 660 30.11 -16.57 10.28
CA LEU A 660 28.90 -16.47 9.46
C LEU A 660 28.21 -17.84 9.37
N ARG A 661 28.97 -18.90 9.07
CA ARG A 661 28.43 -20.26 8.99
C ARG A 661 27.68 -20.67 10.26
N SER A 662 28.29 -20.47 11.43
CA SER A 662 27.66 -20.79 12.73
C SER A 662 26.35 -20.03 12.93
N ARG A 663 26.32 -18.73 12.59
CA ARG A 663 25.12 -17.89 12.66
C ARG A 663 24.00 -18.38 11.75
N ILE A 664 24.32 -18.74 10.51
CA ILE A 664 23.35 -19.27 9.54
C ILE A 664 22.82 -20.62 10.01
N MET A 665 23.69 -21.53 10.47
CA MET A 665 23.28 -22.84 10.97
C MET A 665 22.35 -22.74 12.19
N ALA A 666 22.54 -21.73 13.06
CA ALA A 666 21.64 -21.48 14.19
C ALA A 666 20.21 -21.08 13.77
N LEU A 667 20.00 -20.65 12.52
CA LEU A 667 18.69 -20.38 11.94
C LEU A 667 18.03 -21.62 11.30
N LEU A 668 18.76 -22.73 11.19
CA LEU A 668 18.27 -23.95 10.56
C LEU A 668 17.74 -24.95 11.59
N PRO A 669 16.69 -25.72 11.27
CA PRO A 669 16.24 -26.82 12.10
C PRO A 669 17.34 -27.90 12.19
N GLU A 670 17.39 -28.64 13.31
CA GLU A 670 18.40 -29.68 13.54
C GLU A 670 18.16 -30.92 12.66
N ASN A 671 16.92 -31.37 12.53
CA ASN A 671 16.53 -32.52 11.70
C ASN A 671 15.28 -32.18 10.88
N PRO A 672 15.40 -31.85 9.59
CA PRO A 672 14.24 -31.67 8.73
C PRO A 672 13.69 -33.04 8.30
N ASP A 673 12.75 -33.59 9.07
CA ASP A 673 11.91 -34.72 8.63
C ASP A 673 10.96 -34.26 7.52
N SER A 674 11.50 -34.16 6.30
CA SER A 674 10.75 -33.83 5.09
C SER A 674 10.63 -35.06 4.18
N PRO A 675 9.47 -35.26 3.53
CA PRO A 675 9.31 -36.29 2.51
C PRO A 675 10.40 -36.20 1.43
N VAL A 676 10.81 -37.35 0.87
CA VAL A 676 11.89 -37.42 -0.14
C VAL A 676 11.62 -36.53 -1.36
N LYS A 677 10.35 -36.47 -1.80
CA LYS A 677 9.92 -35.60 -2.91
C LYS A 677 10.28 -34.12 -2.70
N ASP A 678 10.31 -33.67 -1.44
CA ASP A 678 10.57 -32.27 -1.07
C ASP A 678 12.06 -32.02 -0.81
N ARG A 679 12.91 -33.07 -0.92
CA ARG A 679 14.37 -33.04 -0.70
C ARG A 679 15.18 -33.30 -1.96
N LEU A 680 14.56 -33.42 -3.14
CA LEU A 680 15.27 -33.73 -4.40
C LEU A 680 16.42 -32.77 -4.71
N ASN A 681 16.21 -31.46 -4.53
CA ASN A 681 17.28 -30.47 -4.73
C ASN A 681 18.40 -30.62 -3.70
N ALA A 682 18.10 -31.01 -2.45
CA ALA A 682 19.10 -31.24 -1.43
C ALA A 682 19.94 -32.49 -1.73
N ILE A 683 19.30 -33.56 -2.21
CA ILE A 683 19.97 -34.81 -2.62
C ILE A 683 20.87 -34.55 -3.84
N ALA A 684 20.37 -33.81 -4.83
CA ALA A 684 21.16 -33.43 -5.99
C ALA A 684 22.35 -32.52 -5.60
N ALA A 685 22.14 -31.57 -4.69
CA ALA A 685 23.20 -30.74 -4.13
C ALA A 685 24.26 -31.57 -3.41
N GLU A 686 23.85 -32.52 -2.57
CA GLU A 686 24.74 -33.44 -1.85
C GLU A 686 25.66 -34.19 -2.82
N ALA A 687 25.09 -34.81 -3.85
CA ALA A 687 25.84 -35.55 -4.85
C ALA A 687 26.84 -34.65 -5.60
N LYS A 688 26.41 -33.44 -5.99
CA LYS A 688 27.28 -32.48 -6.69
C LYS A 688 28.41 -31.97 -5.82
N ILE A 689 28.15 -31.64 -4.56
CA ILE A 689 29.16 -31.17 -3.60
C ILE A 689 30.17 -32.30 -3.32
N ALA A 690 29.71 -33.55 -3.18
CA ALA A 690 30.58 -34.69 -2.94
C ALA A 690 31.57 -34.99 -4.08
N HIS A 691 31.25 -34.59 -5.31
CA HIS A 691 32.11 -34.78 -6.50
C HIS A 691 32.86 -33.51 -6.92
N ALA A 692 32.72 -32.41 -6.20
CA ALA A 692 33.46 -31.19 -6.47
C ALA A 692 34.84 -31.22 -5.81
N THR A 693 35.85 -30.66 -6.48
CA THR A 693 37.22 -30.57 -5.97
C THR A 693 37.49 -29.27 -5.20
N SER A 694 36.64 -28.25 -5.38
CA SER A 694 36.73 -26.95 -4.69
C SER A 694 35.36 -26.34 -4.41
N GLN A 695 35.31 -25.36 -3.52
CA GLN A 695 34.11 -24.59 -3.21
C GLN A 695 33.58 -23.84 -4.44
N ALA A 696 34.47 -23.26 -5.26
CA ALA A 696 34.09 -22.57 -6.48
C ALA A 696 33.46 -23.51 -7.51
N GLU A 697 34.06 -24.69 -7.70
CA GLU A 697 33.51 -25.72 -8.60
C GLU A 697 32.16 -26.24 -8.12
N ALA A 698 32.03 -26.51 -6.81
CA ALA A 698 30.76 -26.93 -6.23
C ALA A 698 29.65 -25.92 -6.54
N LEU A 699 29.86 -24.63 -6.27
CA LEU A 699 28.85 -23.60 -6.53
C LEU A 699 28.49 -23.47 -8.01
N ASN A 700 29.45 -23.69 -8.93
CA ASN A 700 29.19 -23.70 -10.37
C ASN A 700 28.33 -24.89 -10.82
N PHE A 701 28.41 -26.03 -10.14
CA PHE A 701 27.58 -27.20 -10.45
C PHE A 701 26.14 -27.08 -9.94
N LEU A 702 25.92 -26.28 -8.89
CA LEU A 702 24.62 -26.10 -8.27
C LEU A 702 23.78 -25.09 -9.05
N SER A 703 22.60 -25.52 -9.47
CA SER A 703 21.52 -24.64 -9.90
C SER A 703 21.04 -23.75 -8.74
N PRO A 704 20.34 -22.63 -9.02
CA PRO A 704 19.82 -21.77 -7.95
C PRO A 704 18.95 -22.49 -6.92
N ALA A 705 18.16 -23.49 -7.35
CA ALA A 705 17.32 -24.28 -6.44
C ALA A 705 18.14 -25.20 -5.52
N GLU A 706 19.27 -25.72 -6.00
CA GLU A 706 20.20 -26.54 -5.22
C GLU A 706 21.07 -25.68 -4.30
N GLN A 707 21.44 -24.46 -4.72
CA GLN A 707 22.09 -23.47 -3.88
C GLN A 707 21.20 -23.04 -2.69
N LEU A 708 19.89 -22.88 -2.91
CA LEU A 708 18.94 -22.68 -1.80
C LEU A 708 18.88 -23.90 -0.87
N ALA A 709 18.90 -25.12 -1.44
CA ALA A 709 18.89 -26.33 -0.63
C ALA A 709 20.16 -26.45 0.24
N LEU A 710 21.32 -26.02 -0.29
CA LEU A 710 22.56 -25.86 0.48
C LEU A 710 22.34 -24.92 1.67
N LEU A 711 21.77 -23.73 1.47
CA LEU A 711 21.47 -22.76 2.55
C LEU A 711 20.51 -23.29 3.62
N GLU A 712 19.66 -24.26 3.29
CA GLU A 712 18.63 -24.80 4.19
C GLU A 712 19.07 -26.05 4.97
N SER A 713 20.28 -26.55 4.74
CA SER A 713 20.74 -27.82 5.31
C SER A 713 22.08 -27.68 6.04
N ARG A 714 22.06 -27.91 7.35
CA ARG A 714 23.29 -27.93 8.19
C ARG A 714 24.33 -28.91 7.62
N ALA A 715 23.89 -30.11 7.23
CA ALA A 715 24.77 -31.14 6.68
C ALA A 715 25.42 -30.71 5.35
N LEU A 716 24.67 -30.08 4.45
CA LEU A 716 25.23 -29.61 3.17
C LEU A 716 26.22 -28.46 3.39
N ILE A 717 25.92 -27.54 4.31
CA ILE A 717 26.81 -26.43 4.66
C ILE A 717 28.15 -26.97 5.22
N GLU A 718 28.10 -27.97 6.11
CA GLU A 718 29.29 -28.59 6.66
C GLU A 718 30.12 -29.33 5.60
N THR A 719 29.48 -30.08 4.71
CA THR A 719 30.17 -30.79 3.63
C THR A 719 30.79 -29.80 2.64
N PHE A 720 30.06 -28.75 2.26
CA PHE A 720 30.58 -27.67 1.41
C PHE A 720 31.78 -26.96 2.05
N ALA A 721 31.73 -26.68 3.35
CA ALA A 721 32.80 -25.99 4.07
C ALA A 721 34.10 -26.82 4.19
N LYS A 722 34.04 -28.14 4.00
CA LYS A 722 35.22 -29.03 4.00
C LYS A 722 35.97 -29.02 2.66
N LEU A 723 35.35 -28.54 1.58
CA LEU A 723 36.01 -28.46 0.29
C LEU A 723 37.14 -27.40 0.30
N PRO A 724 38.24 -27.64 -0.44
CA PRO A 724 39.26 -26.63 -0.71
C PRO A 724 38.67 -25.34 -1.28
N GLN A 725 39.29 -24.20 -0.97
CA GLN A 725 38.80 -22.87 -1.32
C GLN A 725 38.86 -22.52 -2.80
#